data_AF-A0AAV9SJ17-F1
#
_entry.id   AF-A0AAV9SJ17-F1
#
_cell.length_a   1.000
_cell.length_b   1.000
_cell.length_c   1.000
_cell.angle_alpha   90.00
_cell.angle_beta   90.00
_cell.angle_gamma   90.00
#
_symmetry.space_group_name_H-M   'P 1'
#
loop_
_entity.id
_entity.type
_entity.pdbx_description
1 polymer ?
#
loop_
_entity_poly.entity_id
_entity_poly.type
_entity_poly.pdbx_seq_one_letter_code
_entity_poly.pdbx_strand_id
1 'polypeptide(L)'
;MIAPQRITLTAEGGASAVIASAISRYTYGQPVPGSIRVHVCQPPQQNYGSRNSRNISPCDTKTKQLALDLNAVVEEEGTGYAVDSSGSNIPDYKVEELLLSELLPPSLDTQSVSSLELKKNNTPLPCDEENNITVQYTIVKEAQGTVDVIYLGEVSFKLRVSADMAPDVQVVAYAVLPSENVIAHSSDFKTEKCFNNKVSLEFSPSSGVPGEETKLQLTAQPDSLCGVSAIDQSVLIKEPGKTLNADKIFNLLPVKRASGVPHHIEDTTECLHVRPKRFLSPSPHGQDAYTVFKKMGLKIATNLLIRRPTCLSFQGDLYHRNVVISLPRRFHWEGNTLRISGFRGLTPPPPVQTTRTFFPETWIWDLVEVGSSGTKDVSLTVPDTITTWETETFCLSSEGFGLAPRQKLTVFQPFFLELTLPYSIIRGENFELKATVFNYLTSCIMMKVIAAPSSDYTLTPLSGDQYTSCLCGNERKTLSWTMTPTALGVVNVTVSAEAVPSHASCDNEVVSVPERGRIDTVKRSLRVKAEGAEIINTENWLLCPKGETLTEETEMELPENVIDGSVRALVSVLGDILGRALKNLDGLLKMPYGCGEQNMALLAPNIYILHYLKNTQQLTPAIKEKAFKFLSSGYQRQLNYKHLTGAYSNFGSGPGNTWLTSFVLRSFFKAQSFIYIDPSKIEESRTWLNQQQMENGCFRKSGKLFNNRMKTKLIEICRLVAQSKLSEGKHEEALPAAHCLLYTSIDVHGPNTIQLIPAYLLLAEANMGLDNLAVVGELLSQAEWAVLKSPESGPLIQHQLHRSLGRFHTSAGNLQEALYHFANDIYFASEEYGLDSITTSKGYFLMADMFVRQGKMLIGRSLYSKVAQTWHNHLSGLLKTHVKILQNCAVSSDSFYEKSQQVEMDEMLRAMLEFEQKQSRRDAAQTALLAHCLAMLWLLRGDFQKVLGFGSTALQASQQIPKHDLTESILGLLQQERFGTKLEQTENAQHVGTLNLEILPSTKPSHTRRTFRM
;
A
#
# COMPACT_ATOMS: atom_id res chain seq x y z
N MET A 1 11.77 47.19 -15.95
CA MET A 1 12.90 47.95 -16.53
C MET A 1 12.94 49.32 -15.87
N ILE A 2 14.13 49.85 -15.60
CA ILE A 2 14.53 51.28 -15.53
C ILE A 2 16.06 51.25 -15.32
N ALA A 3 16.79 52.19 -15.92
CA ALA A 3 18.25 52.17 -15.96
C ALA A 3 18.90 53.02 -14.84
N PRO A 4 20.08 52.65 -14.32
CA PRO A 4 20.83 53.48 -13.38
C PRO A 4 21.49 54.67 -14.09
N GLN A 5 21.44 55.85 -13.49
CA GLN A 5 22.27 56.99 -13.90
C GLN A 5 23.68 56.87 -13.28
N ARG A 6 24.69 57.36 -13.99
CA ARG A 6 26.05 57.53 -13.45
C ARG A 6 26.13 58.79 -12.60
N ILE A 7 26.79 58.68 -11.45
CA ILE A 7 27.57 59.79 -10.87
C ILE A 7 28.98 59.24 -10.63
N THR A 8 29.99 60.00 -11.05
CA THR A 8 31.40 59.62 -10.92
C THR A 8 32.10 60.67 -10.07
N LEU A 9 32.87 60.23 -9.06
CA LEU A 9 33.89 61.05 -8.41
C LEU A 9 35.22 60.29 -8.47
N THR A 10 36.18 60.84 -9.19
CA THR A 10 37.52 60.29 -9.36
C THR A 10 38.47 60.85 -8.30
N ALA A 11 39.25 59.99 -7.65
CA ALA A 11 40.35 60.39 -6.78
C ALA A 11 41.69 60.13 -7.48
N GLU A 12 42.57 61.13 -7.49
CA GLU A 12 43.98 60.95 -7.83
C GLU A 12 44.74 60.40 -6.60
N GLY A 13 45.80 59.61 -6.81
CA GLY A 13 46.82 59.43 -5.76
C GLY A 13 46.69 58.23 -4.79
N GLY A 14 46.40 57.03 -5.29
CA GLY A 14 47.17 55.85 -4.85
C GLY A 14 46.95 55.25 -3.46
N ALA A 15 45.70 55.04 -3.01
CA ALA A 15 45.39 54.04 -1.98
C ALA A 15 44.05 53.34 -2.28
N SER A 16 44.07 52.02 -2.52
CA SER A 16 42.89 51.25 -2.93
C SER A 16 42.07 50.77 -1.73
N ALA A 17 41.11 51.59 -1.28
CA ALA A 17 40.04 51.12 -0.41
C ALA A 17 39.01 50.32 -1.22
N VAL A 18 38.48 49.23 -0.66
CA VAL A 18 37.35 48.50 -1.25
C VAL A 18 36.05 49.17 -0.83
N ILE A 19 35.23 49.57 -1.82
CA ILE A 19 33.88 50.11 -1.60
C ILE A 19 32.89 49.08 -2.15
N ALA A 20 31.97 48.61 -1.30
CA ALA A 20 30.80 47.84 -1.71
C ALA A 20 29.55 48.70 -1.53
N SER A 21 28.60 48.61 -2.47
CA SER A 21 27.33 49.33 -2.41
C SER A 21 26.17 48.34 -2.39
N ALA A 22 25.37 48.37 -1.34
CA ALA A 22 24.22 47.49 -1.19
C ALA A 22 23.00 48.03 -1.95
N ILE A 23 22.23 47.13 -2.58
CA ILE A 23 20.86 47.41 -2.99
C ILE A 23 19.97 47.05 -1.80
N SER A 24 19.18 48.01 -1.31
CA SER A 24 18.18 47.77 -0.26
C SER A 24 16.77 48.09 -0.75
N ARG A 25 15.78 47.41 -0.17
CA ARG A 25 14.39 47.84 -0.17
C ARG A 25 13.81 47.59 1.22
N TYR A 26 14.09 48.53 2.12
CA TYR A 26 13.60 48.49 3.50
C TYR A 26 12.07 48.66 3.57
N THR A 27 11.44 47.96 4.52
CA THR A 27 10.23 48.41 5.20
C THR A 27 10.61 49.21 6.46
N TYR A 28 9.65 49.90 7.08
CA TYR A 28 9.91 51.22 7.67
C TYR A 28 10.43 51.24 9.13
N GLY A 29 11.42 52.11 9.38
CA GLY A 29 11.32 53.09 10.49
C GLY A 29 11.94 52.79 11.86
N GLN A 30 13.24 53.09 12.04
CA GLN A 30 13.78 53.89 13.17
C GLN A 30 15.29 54.18 13.02
N PRO A 31 15.79 55.40 13.30
CA PRO A 31 17.22 55.71 13.31
C PRO A 31 17.82 55.70 14.74
N VAL A 32 19.03 55.14 14.89
CA VAL A 32 19.81 55.18 16.15
C VAL A 32 21.05 56.09 15.97
N PRO A 33 21.27 57.12 16.81
CA PRO A 33 22.38 58.05 16.65
C PRO A 33 23.69 57.56 17.28
N GLY A 34 24.82 57.85 16.63
CA GLY A 34 26.17 57.55 17.13
C GLY A 34 27.23 58.55 16.65
N SER A 35 28.31 58.74 17.42
CA SER A 35 29.39 59.71 17.13
C SER A 35 30.75 59.04 16.96
N ILE A 36 31.52 59.43 15.94
CA ILE A 36 32.83 58.85 15.63
C ILE A 36 33.97 59.74 16.16
N ARG A 37 35.01 59.11 16.72
CA ARG A 37 36.32 59.72 17.04
C ARG A 37 37.34 59.33 15.99
N VAL A 38 38.26 60.25 15.69
CA VAL A 38 39.39 60.01 14.77
C VAL A 38 40.67 60.53 15.43
N HIS A 39 41.72 59.71 15.41
CA HIS A 39 43.09 60.11 15.68
C HIS A 39 43.81 60.37 14.35
N VAL A 40 44.65 61.39 14.29
CA VAL A 40 45.49 61.68 13.12
C VAL A 40 46.92 61.88 13.59
N CYS A 41 47.88 61.29 12.87
CA CYS A 41 49.30 61.38 13.17
C CYS A 41 50.08 61.36 11.84
N GLN A 42 51.02 62.29 11.66
CA GLN A 42 51.58 62.61 10.34
C GLN A 42 53.12 62.67 10.40
N PRO A 43 53.84 61.78 9.69
CA PRO A 43 55.30 61.82 9.62
C PRO A 43 55.80 62.81 8.55
N PRO A 44 56.89 63.57 8.81
CA PRO A 44 57.53 64.44 7.82
C PRO A 44 58.47 63.66 6.88
N GLN A 45 58.92 64.32 5.80
CA GLN A 45 59.66 63.67 4.71
C GLN A 45 61.20 63.74 4.81
N GLN A 46 61.82 62.72 4.21
CA GLN A 46 63.00 62.77 3.32
C GLN A 46 64.45 62.59 3.83
N ASN A 47 65.15 61.80 3.01
CA ASN A 47 66.57 61.84 2.61
C ASN A 47 67.63 60.95 3.29
N TYR A 48 68.66 60.65 2.48
CA TYR A 48 69.65 59.59 2.63
C TYR A 48 70.73 59.91 3.67
N GLY A 49 71.12 58.92 4.51
CA GLY A 49 72.46 58.90 5.09
C GLY A 49 72.65 58.15 6.42
N SER A 50 73.33 57.00 6.36
CA SER A 50 74.06 56.39 7.50
C SER A 50 73.25 55.83 8.69
N ARG A 51 73.97 55.43 9.75
CA ARG A 51 73.60 54.44 10.78
C ARG A 51 72.90 55.00 12.04
N ASN A 52 72.16 54.08 12.69
CA ASN A 52 71.85 53.95 14.14
C ASN A 52 70.62 54.64 14.80
N SER A 53 69.86 53.79 15.51
CA SER A 53 69.13 53.99 16.78
C SER A 53 67.98 55.00 16.95
N ARG A 54 66.74 54.45 16.97
CA ARG A 54 65.60 54.68 17.89
C ARG A 54 65.37 56.07 18.53
N ASN A 55 64.15 56.61 18.36
CA ASN A 55 63.14 56.78 19.44
C ASN A 55 61.75 57.19 18.91
N ILE A 56 60.73 57.23 19.79
CA ILE A 56 59.28 57.34 19.47
C ILE A 56 58.66 58.59 20.16
N SER A 57 57.60 59.19 19.59
CA SER A 57 56.73 60.19 20.24
C SER A 57 55.27 60.14 19.70
N PRO A 58 54.25 60.74 20.37
CA PRO A 58 52.85 60.27 20.31
C PRO A 58 51.83 61.14 19.51
N CYS A 59 50.55 60.75 19.55
CA CYS A 59 49.42 61.29 18.77
C CYS A 59 48.21 61.71 19.67
N ASP A 60 47.29 62.57 19.20
CA ASP A 60 46.16 63.16 19.98
C ASP A 60 44.76 62.99 19.30
N THR A 61 43.67 63.50 19.91
CA THR A 61 42.27 63.06 19.68
C THR A 61 41.20 64.17 19.79
N LYS A 62 40.20 64.24 18.88
CA LYS A 62 38.95 65.05 19.05
C LYS A 62 37.67 64.37 18.48
N THR A 63 36.49 64.95 18.75
CA THR A 63 35.14 64.41 18.43
C THR A 63 34.16 65.53 18.04
N LYS A 64 33.09 65.23 17.27
CA LYS A 64 31.89 66.11 17.12
C LYS A 64 30.63 65.29 16.74
N GLN A 65 29.44 65.89 16.87
CA GLN A 65 28.11 65.24 16.74
C GLN A 65 27.03 66.24 16.28
N LEU A 66 25.91 65.78 15.70
CA LEU A 66 24.76 66.56 15.17
C LEU A 66 23.44 65.74 15.20
N ALA A 67 22.26 66.38 15.11
CA ALA A 67 20.91 65.78 15.22
C ALA A 67 19.80 66.63 14.52
N LEU A 68 18.57 66.07 14.34
CA LEU A 68 17.23 66.62 13.95
C LEU A 68 16.33 65.43 13.46
N ASP A 69 15.00 65.48 13.25
CA ASP A 69 13.85 65.88 14.09
C ASP A 69 12.53 65.22 13.54
N LEU A 70 11.34 65.43 14.14
CA LEU A 70 10.12 64.57 14.00
C LEU A 70 8.85 65.21 13.33
N ASN A 71 7.79 64.36 13.14
CA ASN A 71 6.35 64.60 12.78
C ASN A 71 5.93 64.20 11.33
N ALA A 72 4.72 63.65 11.03
CA ALA A 72 3.57 63.20 11.85
C ALA A 72 2.73 62.07 11.18
N VAL A 73 1.75 61.51 11.91
CA VAL A 73 0.73 60.46 11.60
C VAL A 73 -0.17 60.75 10.36
N VAL A 74 -0.97 59.82 9.80
CA VAL A 74 -1.60 58.53 10.27
C VAL A 74 -1.41 57.39 9.20
N GLU A 75 -2.10 56.23 9.06
CA GLU A 75 -3.37 55.63 9.54
C GLU A 75 -3.31 54.05 9.50
N GLU A 76 -4.40 53.31 9.76
CA GLU A 76 -4.42 51.81 9.85
C GLU A 76 -5.23 51.08 8.74
N GLU A 77 -4.75 49.90 8.30
CA GLU A 77 -5.46 48.59 8.39
C GLU A 77 -4.69 47.43 7.68
N GLY A 78 -4.92 46.17 8.10
CA GLY A 78 -4.66 44.97 7.27
C GLY A 78 -3.46 44.08 7.64
N THR A 79 -3.67 43.11 8.54
CA THR A 79 -2.74 41.97 8.74
C THR A 79 -2.91 40.92 7.63
N GLY A 80 -1.84 40.58 6.92
CA GLY A 80 -1.87 39.57 5.84
C GLY A 80 -0.66 38.64 5.82
N TYR A 81 -0.89 37.35 6.11
CA TYR A 81 0.13 36.30 5.94
C TYR A 81 0.33 35.98 4.46
N ALA A 82 1.58 36.06 3.98
CA ALA A 82 1.95 35.70 2.62
C ALA A 82 2.10 34.16 2.45
N VAL A 83 0.99 33.43 2.57
CA VAL A 83 0.93 31.98 2.28
C VAL A 83 0.83 31.78 0.77
N ASP A 84 1.86 31.19 0.14
CA ASP A 84 1.71 30.63 -1.19
C ASP A 84 0.85 29.34 -1.13
N SER A 85 0.07 29.15 -2.19
CA SER A 85 -0.89 28.06 -2.47
C SER A 85 -0.35 26.62 -2.37
N SER A 86 0.92 26.45 -2.02
CA SER A 86 1.61 25.17 -1.83
C SER A 86 1.89 24.81 -0.35
N GLY A 87 1.73 25.74 0.59
CA GLY A 87 2.06 25.52 2.01
C GLY A 87 3.55 25.34 2.30
N SER A 88 4.41 25.86 1.41
CA SER A 88 5.88 25.72 1.50
C SER A 88 6.49 26.83 2.35
N ASN A 89 6.99 26.52 3.55
CA ASN A 89 7.84 27.45 4.30
C ASN A 89 9.11 27.76 3.47
N ILE A 90 9.35 29.04 3.22
CA ILE A 90 10.59 29.52 2.56
C ILE A 90 11.70 29.51 3.63
N PRO A 91 12.90 28.96 3.34
CA PRO A 91 14.03 29.05 4.26
C PRO A 91 14.45 30.51 4.44
N ASP A 92 14.61 30.94 5.70
CA ASP A 92 15.16 32.24 6.04
C ASP A 92 16.71 32.22 5.96
N TYR A 93 17.31 33.37 5.65
CA TYR A 93 18.73 33.51 5.34
C TYR A 93 19.37 34.66 6.11
N LYS A 94 19.95 34.35 7.28
CA LYS A 94 20.77 35.30 8.02
C LYS A 94 22.14 35.49 7.35
N VAL A 95 22.56 36.73 7.20
CA VAL A 95 23.89 37.12 6.68
C VAL A 95 24.62 37.91 7.77
N GLU A 96 25.90 37.58 8.00
CA GLU A 96 26.78 38.29 8.93
C GLU A 96 28.10 38.63 8.22
N GLU A 97 28.58 39.86 8.39
CA GLU A 97 29.86 40.33 7.84
C GLU A 97 30.97 40.17 8.88
N LEU A 98 32.12 39.64 8.46
CA LEU A 98 33.24 39.31 9.35
C LEU A 98 34.53 39.97 8.86
N LEU A 99 35.20 40.71 9.75
CA LEU A 99 36.41 41.46 9.44
C LEU A 99 37.66 40.62 9.73
N LEU A 100 38.51 40.41 8.71
CA LEU A 100 39.73 39.59 8.82
C LEU A 100 40.85 40.36 9.54
N SER A 101 41.59 39.71 10.45
CA SER A 101 42.58 40.37 11.31
C SER A 101 43.98 39.73 11.30
N GLU A 102 44.91 40.43 10.65
CA GLU A 102 46.38 40.36 10.74
C GLU A 102 47.13 39.02 10.51
N LEU A 103 48.44 39.03 10.73
CA LEU A 103 49.46 38.24 10.01
C LEU A 103 50.13 37.16 10.87
N LEU A 104 50.45 36.02 10.22
CA LEU A 104 51.46 35.06 10.67
C LEU A 104 52.51 34.85 9.57
N PRO A 105 53.80 34.64 9.92
CA PRO A 105 54.85 34.31 8.95
C PRO A 105 54.67 32.88 8.39
N PRO A 106 55.13 32.60 7.15
CA PRO A 106 54.83 31.35 6.46
C PRO A 106 55.51 30.12 7.10
N SER A 107 54.73 29.07 7.32
CA SER A 107 55.21 27.70 7.54
C SER A 107 55.52 27.02 6.20
N LEU A 108 56.16 25.85 6.24
CA LEU A 108 56.82 25.26 5.07
C LEU A 108 55.89 24.47 4.11
N ASP A 109 54.57 24.52 4.31
CA ASP A 109 53.56 23.85 3.48
C ASP A 109 52.89 24.86 2.51
N THR A 110 53.45 24.99 1.31
CA THR A 110 53.00 25.98 0.31
C THR A 110 51.77 25.52 -0.49
N GLN A 111 50.57 25.94 -0.05
CA GLN A 111 49.39 25.96 -0.92
C GLN A 111 49.52 27.08 -1.98
N SER A 112 49.28 26.75 -3.25
CA SER A 112 49.46 27.66 -4.40
C SER A 112 48.20 28.41 -4.84
N VAL A 113 47.09 28.28 -4.12
CA VAL A 113 45.79 28.88 -4.47
C VAL A 113 45.07 29.31 -3.19
N SER A 114 44.44 30.49 -3.20
CA SER A 114 43.60 30.95 -2.10
C SER A 114 42.44 29.99 -1.82
N SER A 115 42.24 29.64 -0.56
CA SER A 115 41.30 28.63 -0.08
C SER A 115 40.51 29.10 1.14
N LEU A 116 39.34 28.52 1.33
CA LEU A 116 38.45 28.77 2.47
C LEU A 116 37.89 27.41 2.91
N GLU A 117 37.86 27.15 4.22
CA GLU A 117 37.42 25.89 4.80
C GLU A 117 36.62 26.11 6.09
N LEU A 118 35.47 25.42 6.22
CA LEU A 118 34.64 25.46 7.41
C LEU A 118 35.01 24.27 8.31
N LYS A 119 35.52 24.53 9.51
CA LYS A 119 35.84 23.47 10.47
C LYS A 119 34.55 22.77 10.91
N LYS A 120 34.42 21.49 10.54
CA LYS A 120 33.26 20.67 10.89
C LYS A 120 33.54 19.79 12.11
N ASN A 121 32.80 20.02 13.19
CA ASN A 121 32.66 19.06 14.29
C ASN A 121 31.62 17.99 13.94
N ASN A 122 31.79 16.79 14.50
CA ASN A 122 30.88 15.66 14.29
C ASN A 122 29.78 15.52 15.37
N THR A 123 29.89 16.30 16.46
CA THR A 123 28.83 16.44 17.47
C THR A 123 27.68 17.29 16.91
N PRO A 124 26.41 16.99 17.26
CA PRO A 124 25.31 17.94 17.06
C PRO A 124 25.57 19.24 17.81
N LEU A 125 25.06 20.36 17.28
CA LEU A 125 25.02 21.64 17.98
C LEU A 125 23.80 21.64 18.93
N PRO A 126 23.98 21.90 20.24
CA PRO A 126 22.87 22.06 21.18
C PRO A 126 22.01 23.27 20.82
N CYS A 127 20.71 23.16 21.08
CA CYS A 127 19.76 24.26 20.85
C CYS A 127 19.82 25.31 21.98
N ASP A 128 19.34 26.51 21.69
CA ASP A 128 19.40 27.72 22.53
C ASP A 128 20.80 28.26 22.86
N GLU A 129 21.84 27.44 22.79
CA GLU A 129 23.23 27.80 23.10
C GLU A 129 23.95 28.52 21.94
N GLU A 130 24.93 29.36 22.27
CA GLU A 130 25.82 30.01 21.31
C GLU A 130 26.99 29.09 20.95
N ASN A 131 27.03 28.63 19.70
CA ASN A 131 28.06 27.76 19.18
C ASN A 131 29.06 28.55 18.31
N ASN A 132 30.36 28.43 18.58
CA ASN A 132 31.40 29.04 17.76
C ASN A 132 31.65 28.22 16.49
N ILE A 133 31.42 28.80 15.32
CA ILE A 133 31.75 28.20 14.02
C ILE A 133 33.02 28.86 13.48
N THR A 134 34.03 28.06 13.17
CA THR A 134 35.35 28.54 12.72
C THR A 134 35.56 28.34 11.23
N VAL A 135 35.94 29.43 10.55
CA VAL A 135 36.39 29.48 9.16
C VAL A 135 37.91 29.59 9.14
N GLN A 136 38.58 28.64 8.52
CA GLN A 136 39.97 28.76 8.09
C GLN A 136 40.04 29.43 6.72
N TYR A 137 40.98 30.35 6.55
CA TYR A 137 41.25 30.97 5.25
C TYR A 137 42.75 30.99 4.94
N THR A 138 43.07 30.75 3.68
CA THR A 138 44.39 30.99 3.09
C THR A 138 44.21 31.95 1.92
N ILE A 139 44.83 33.12 1.94
CA ILE A 139 44.78 34.09 0.84
C ILE A 139 46.19 34.28 0.31
N VAL A 140 46.42 33.86 -0.94
CA VAL A 140 47.67 34.09 -1.67
C VAL A 140 47.55 35.40 -2.43
N LYS A 141 48.52 36.30 -2.25
CA LYS A 141 48.58 37.60 -2.93
C LYS A 141 49.75 37.65 -3.92
N GLU A 142 49.42 37.59 -5.22
CA GLU A 142 50.38 37.93 -6.28
C GLU A 142 50.77 39.41 -6.16
N ALA A 143 52.07 39.68 -5.99
CA ALA A 143 52.64 41.00 -6.22
C ALA A 143 53.21 41.08 -7.64
N GLN A 144 53.08 42.24 -8.30
CA GLN A 144 53.74 42.49 -9.58
C GLN A 144 55.26 42.61 -9.40
N GLY A 145 55.94 41.46 -9.34
CA GLY A 145 57.38 41.34 -9.13
C GLY A 145 57.74 40.58 -7.85
N THR A 146 57.78 39.25 -7.96
CA THR A 146 58.56 38.35 -7.10
C THR A 146 58.42 38.53 -5.58
N VAL A 147 57.29 38.09 -5.01
CA VAL A 147 57.15 37.22 -3.83
C VAL A 147 55.66 37.01 -3.59
N ASP A 148 55.24 35.74 -3.45
CA ASP A 148 53.86 35.42 -3.07
C ASP A 148 53.69 35.58 -1.55
N VAL A 149 52.80 36.49 -1.14
CA VAL A 149 52.48 36.66 0.29
C VAL A 149 51.26 35.83 0.63
N ILE A 150 51.45 34.80 1.45
CA ILE A 150 50.39 33.93 1.97
C ILE A 150 49.91 34.48 3.32
N TYR A 151 48.62 34.82 3.40
CA TYR A 151 47.92 35.14 4.63
C TYR A 151 47.14 33.91 5.06
N LEU A 152 47.51 33.29 6.18
CA LEU A 152 46.77 32.18 6.79
C LEU A 152 46.22 32.62 8.14
N GLY A 153 44.93 32.36 8.37
CA GLY A 153 44.26 32.74 9.61
C GLY A 153 42.96 31.98 9.86
N GLU A 154 42.41 32.21 11.06
CA GLU A 154 41.12 31.66 11.47
C GLU A 154 40.22 32.80 11.96
N VAL A 155 38.97 32.82 11.50
CA VAL A 155 37.91 33.66 12.03
C VAL A 155 36.83 32.75 12.59
N SER A 156 36.24 33.14 13.72
CA SER A 156 35.08 32.44 14.28
C SER A 156 33.93 33.40 14.53
N PHE A 157 32.71 32.92 14.36
CA PHE A 157 31.48 33.65 14.62
C PHE A 157 30.54 32.81 15.50
N LYS A 158 29.63 33.47 16.20
CA LYS A 158 28.71 32.86 17.16
C LYS A 158 27.34 32.60 16.51
N LEU A 159 27.03 31.33 16.26
CA LEU A 159 25.68 30.93 15.85
C LEU A 159 24.89 30.46 17.07
N ARG A 160 23.83 31.18 17.44
CA ARG A 160 22.81 30.68 18.37
C ARG A 160 21.78 29.86 17.59
N VAL A 161 21.56 28.62 18.01
CA VAL A 161 20.68 27.66 17.30
C VAL A 161 19.25 27.73 17.86
N SER A 162 18.26 28.15 17.05
CA SER A 162 16.83 28.03 17.39
C SER A 162 16.25 26.68 16.90
N ALA A 163 15.05 26.29 17.34
CA ALA A 163 14.46 25.03 16.89
C ALA A 163 13.99 25.06 15.43
N ASP A 164 13.76 26.25 14.87
CA ASP A 164 13.46 26.43 13.43
C ASP A 164 14.65 26.05 12.52
N MET A 165 15.85 25.96 13.10
CA MET A 165 17.07 25.51 12.44
C MET A 165 17.27 23.99 12.45
N ALA A 166 16.40 23.23 13.16
CA ALA A 166 16.53 21.78 13.28
C ALA A 166 15.94 21.03 12.07
N PRO A 167 16.54 19.89 11.63
CA PRO A 167 17.57 19.11 12.31
C PRO A 167 19.00 19.25 11.73
N ASP A 168 19.16 19.98 10.62
CA ASP A 168 20.41 20.11 9.86
C ASP A 168 20.57 21.59 9.41
N VAL A 169 21.56 22.31 9.94
CA VAL A 169 21.96 23.66 9.51
C VAL A 169 22.95 23.58 8.35
N GLN A 170 22.82 24.45 7.35
CA GLN A 170 23.77 24.52 6.24
C GLN A 170 24.43 25.89 6.19
N VAL A 171 25.73 25.94 6.47
CA VAL A 171 26.52 27.18 6.47
C VAL A 171 27.30 27.29 5.16
N VAL A 172 27.26 28.47 4.53
CA VAL A 172 28.08 28.81 3.37
C VAL A 172 28.90 30.06 3.69
N ALA A 173 30.22 29.94 3.63
CA ALA A 173 31.14 31.03 3.81
C ALA A 173 31.84 31.34 2.47
N TYR A 174 31.91 32.62 2.10
CA TYR A 174 32.54 33.05 0.85
C TYR A 174 33.28 34.37 1.04
N ALA A 175 34.26 34.63 0.16
CA ALA A 175 35.00 35.88 0.11
C ALA A 175 35.22 36.31 -1.34
N VAL A 176 35.08 37.61 -1.60
CA VAL A 176 35.43 38.25 -2.87
C VAL A 176 36.84 38.82 -2.71
N LEU A 177 37.79 38.34 -3.51
CA LEU A 177 39.17 38.81 -3.46
C LEU A 177 39.34 40.11 -4.28
N PRO A 178 40.33 40.97 -3.95
CA PRO A 178 40.67 42.13 -4.77
C PRO A 178 41.09 41.83 -6.23
N SER A 179 41.32 40.55 -6.55
CA SER A 179 41.57 40.03 -7.90
C SER A 179 40.29 39.59 -8.63
N GLU A 180 39.11 40.11 -8.22
CA GLU A 180 37.77 39.81 -8.76
C GLU A 180 37.32 38.33 -8.69
N ASN A 181 38.15 37.46 -8.11
CA ASN A 181 37.87 36.04 -7.91
C ASN A 181 37.06 35.82 -6.62
N VAL A 182 36.11 34.88 -6.67
CA VAL A 182 35.31 34.47 -5.50
C VAL A 182 35.74 33.08 -5.04
N ILE A 183 36.09 32.97 -3.75
CA ILE A 183 36.29 31.69 -3.05
C ILE A 183 35.09 31.41 -2.15
N ALA A 184 34.66 30.15 -2.06
CA ALA A 184 33.55 29.75 -1.20
C ALA A 184 33.71 28.32 -0.69
N HIS A 185 33.13 28.05 0.48
CA HIS A 185 33.02 26.73 1.09
C HIS A 185 31.64 26.57 1.76
N SER A 186 31.14 25.34 1.83
CA SER A 186 29.86 25.01 2.47
C SER A 186 29.97 23.76 3.35
N SER A 187 29.41 23.78 4.55
CA SER A 187 29.34 22.62 5.44
C SER A 187 27.97 22.47 6.10
N ASP A 188 27.45 21.23 6.09
CA ASP A 188 26.28 20.82 6.86
C ASP A 188 26.68 20.60 8.33
N PHE A 189 26.05 21.27 9.27
CA PHE A 189 26.13 21.03 10.71
C PHE A 189 24.82 20.40 11.20
N LYS A 190 24.90 19.38 12.06
CA LYS A 190 23.69 18.79 12.66
C LYS A 190 23.30 19.59 13.90
N THR A 191 22.01 19.75 14.17
CA THR A 191 21.53 20.26 15.45
C THR A 191 21.01 19.12 16.31
N GLU A 192 20.74 19.42 17.57
CA GLU A 192 19.78 18.65 18.35
C GLU A 192 18.34 18.83 17.81
N LYS A 193 17.44 17.90 18.16
CA LYS A 193 16.06 17.83 17.65
C LYS A 193 15.10 18.46 18.64
N CYS A 194 15.35 19.72 18.95
CA CYS A 194 14.56 20.55 19.85
C CYS A 194 13.25 21.04 19.20
N PHE A 195 12.37 21.63 20.00
CA PHE A 195 11.08 22.17 19.60
C PHE A 195 10.85 23.53 20.28
N ASN A 196 10.11 24.45 19.63
CA ASN A 196 9.84 25.79 20.20
C ASN A 196 9.00 25.69 21.48
N ASN A 197 7.90 24.95 21.47
CA ASN A 197 7.11 24.68 22.66
C ASN A 197 7.82 23.63 23.54
N LYS A 198 8.35 24.05 24.69
CA LYS A 198 9.05 23.19 25.65
C LYS A 198 8.04 22.49 26.55
N VAL A 199 7.84 21.20 26.33
CA VAL A 199 6.89 20.36 27.07
C VAL A 199 7.63 19.41 28.00
N SER A 200 7.20 19.30 29.25
CA SER A 200 7.58 18.20 30.14
C SER A 200 6.41 17.70 30.97
N LEU A 201 6.53 16.47 31.45
CA LEU A 201 5.46 15.73 32.10
C LEU A 201 6.08 14.88 33.21
N GLU A 202 5.56 15.01 34.44
CA GLU A 202 6.04 14.30 35.61
C GLU A 202 4.88 13.69 36.41
N PHE A 203 5.12 12.53 37.03
CA PHE A 203 4.17 11.92 37.99
C PHE A 203 4.63 12.19 39.42
N SER A 204 3.71 12.71 40.24
CA SER A 204 3.87 12.88 41.67
C SER A 204 2.83 12.03 42.42
N PRO A 205 3.20 10.87 43.00
CA PRO A 205 4.52 10.22 42.97
C PRO A 205 4.82 9.45 41.67
N SER A 206 6.11 9.17 41.43
CA SER A 206 6.62 8.44 40.24
C SER A 206 6.53 6.91 40.33
N SER A 207 6.04 6.39 41.45
CA SER A 207 5.63 5.00 41.64
C SER A 207 4.35 4.98 42.47
N GLY A 208 3.41 4.08 42.17
CA GLY A 208 2.12 3.99 42.87
C GLY A 208 1.62 2.56 43.08
N VAL A 209 0.61 2.42 43.92
CA VAL A 209 -0.12 1.17 44.19
C VAL A 209 -1.38 1.10 43.31
N PRO A 210 -1.83 -0.09 42.87
CA PRO A 210 -3.16 -0.29 42.28
C PRO A 210 -4.29 0.47 43.01
N GLY A 211 -5.01 1.31 42.28
CA GLY A 211 -6.13 2.11 42.81
C GLY A 211 -5.75 3.37 43.58
N GLU A 212 -4.47 3.73 43.68
CA GLU A 212 -4.01 4.98 44.32
C GLU A 212 -4.32 6.22 43.45
N GLU A 213 -4.55 7.39 44.05
CA GLU A 213 -4.61 8.66 43.33
C GLU A 213 -3.20 9.23 43.13
N THR A 214 -2.82 9.48 41.88
CA THR A 214 -1.56 10.12 41.49
C THR A 214 -1.83 11.44 40.78
N LYS A 215 -0.91 12.39 40.89
CA LYS A 215 -0.94 13.64 40.11
C LYS A 215 -0.02 13.56 38.91
N LEU A 216 -0.58 13.78 37.74
CA LEU A 216 0.16 14.08 36.52
C LEU A 216 0.35 15.59 36.42
N GLN A 217 1.59 16.06 36.53
CA GLN A 217 1.94 17.46 36.36
C GLN A 217 2.45 17.66 34.92
N LEU A 218 1.73 18.48 34.16
CA LEU A 218 2.04 18.80 32.77
C LEU A 218 2.49 20.27 32.67
N THR A 219 3.65 20.50 32.06
CA THR A 219 4.18 21.84 31.77
C THR A 219 4.38 22.02 30.27
N ALA A 220 3.98 23.17 29.76
CA ALA A 220 4.07 23.57 28.36
C ALA A 220 3.90 25.09 28.26
N GLN A 221 3.99 25.67 27.07
CA GLN A 221 3.66 27.09 26.89
C GLN A 221 2.20 27.40 27.30
N PRO A 222 1.91 28.63 27.76
CA PRO A 222 0.55 29.10 28.05
C PRO A 222 -0.44 28.84 26.92
N ASP A 223 -1.67 28.54 27.32
CA ASP A 223 -2.85 28.30 26.48
C ASP A 223 -2.61 27.28 25.35
N SER A 224 -1.78 26.27 25.63
CA SER A 224 -1.45 25.19 24.70
C SER A 224 -2.31 23.94 24.91
N LEU A 225 -2.66 23.28 23.80
CA LEU A 225 -3.46 22.05 23.80
C LEU A 225 -2.54 20.84 23.69
N CYS A 226 -2.59 19.96 24.68
CA CYS A 226 -1.71 18.80 24.80
C CYS A 226 -2.46 17.48 24.63
N GLY A 227 -1.99 16.61 23.74
CA GLY A 227 -2.42 15.21 23.67
C GLY A 227 -1.58 14.37 24.63
N VAL A 228 -2.23 13.73 25.60
CA VAL A 228 -1.60 12.92 26.66
C VAL A 228 -2.02 11.47 26.50
N SER A 229 -1.05 10.55 26.53
CA SER A 229 -1.32 9.11 26.52
C SER A 229 -0.37 8.33 27.43
N ALA A 230 -0.84 7.20 27.95
CA ALA A 230 -0.06 6.27 28.76
C ALA A 230 -0.35 4.83 28.37
N ILE A 231 0.70 4.07 28.02
CA ILE A 231 0.59 2.73 27.43
C ILE A 231 1.39 1.74 28.28
N ASP A 232 0.88 0.52 28.45
CA ASP A 232 1.55 -0.54 29.18
C ASP A 232 2.82 -1.01 28.44
N GLN A 233 3.94 -1.17 29.17
CA GLN A 233 5.21 -1.59 28.58
C GLN A 233 5.11 -2.94 27.81
N SER A 234 4.22 -3.85 28.20
CA SER A 234 4.00 -5.13 27.49
C SER A 234 3.46 -4.93 26.05
N VAL A 235 2.61 -3.92 25.82
CA VAL A 235 2.12 -3.54 24.49
C VAL A 235 3.26 -2.94 23.66
N LEU A 236 4.11 -2.12 24.27
CA LEU A 236 5.28 -1.53 23.61
C LEU A 236 6.36 -2.55 23.24
N ILE A 237 6.49 -3.64 24.01
CA ILE A 237 7.36 -4.79 23.69
C ILE A 237 6.78 -5.64 22.54
N LYS A 238 5.46 -5.74 22.44
CA LYS A 238 4.74 -6.52 21.41
C LYS A 238 4.86 -5.91 20.01
N GLU A 239 4.83 -4.57 19.90
CA GLU A 239 4.98 -3.84 18.62
C GLU A 239 6.00 -2.69 18.72
N PRO A 240 7.31 -2.99 18.83
CA PRO A 240 8.33 -1.98 19.05
C PRO A 240 8.44 -1.02 17.86
N GLY A 241 8.62 0.27 18.18
CA GLY A 241 8.86 1.31 17.18
C GLY A 241 7.62 1.95 16.55
N LYS A 242 6.39 1.68 17.02
CA LYS A 242 5.19 2.43 16.59
C LYS A 242 5.03 3.82 17.25
N THR A 243 5.50 4.00 18.48
CA THR A 243 5.46 5.24 19.28
C THR A 243 6.12 6.46 18.62
N LEU A 244 5.68 7.67 18.98
CA LEU A 244 6.26 8.94 18.56
C LEU A 244 7.70 9.12 19.07
N ASN A 245 8.50 9.84 18.30
CA ASN A 245 9.88 10.22 18.61
C ASN A 245 10.19 11.46 17.76
N ALA A 246 11.03 12.38 18.26
CA ALA A 246 11.48 13.55 17.51
C ALA A 246 12.01 13.14 16.12
N ASP A 247 12.76 12.04 16.02
CA ASP A 247 13.19 11.44 14.76
C ASP A 247 12.08 11.19 13.74
N LYS A 248 10.89 10.76 14.17
CA LYS A 248 9.74 10.57 13.25
C LYS A 248 9.17 11.90 12.80
N ILE A 249 9.05 12.85 13.73
CA ILE A 249 8.40 14.15 13.49
C ILE A 249 9.25 14.98 12.53
N PHE A 250 10.55 15.12 12.80
CA PHE A 250 11.50 15.69 11.86
C PHE A 250 11.57 14.91 10.54
N ASN A 251 11.26 13.60 10.53
CA ASN A 251 11.18 12.83 9.29
C ASN A 251 9.94 13.10 8.42
N LEU A 252 8.88 13.71 8.96
CA LEU A 252 7.70 14.15 8.20
C LEU A 252 7.94 15.47 7.44
N LEU A 253 8.96 16.25 7.80
CA LEU A 253 9.30 17.49 7.10
C LEU A 253 9.68 17.20 5.63
N PRO A 254 9.05 17.86 4.63
CA PRO A 254 9.26 17.56 3.22
C PRO A 254 10.66 17.97 2.73
N VAL A 255 11.26 18.98 3.37
CA VAL A 255 12.63 19.44 3.14
C VAL A 255 13.30 19.56 4.51
N LYS A 256 14.52 19.02 4.64
CA LYS A 256 15.36 19.09 5.87
C LYS A 256 16.71 19.78 5.61
N ARG A 257 17.14 19.76 4.36
CA ARG A 257 18.33 20.42 3.80
C ARG A 257 18.00 20.83 2.37
N ALA A 258 18.54 21.95 1.93
CA ALA A 258 18.44 22.40 0.55
C ALA A 258 19.22 21.44 -0.36
N SER A 259 18.49 20.65 -1.16
CA SER A 259 19.10 19.89 -2.25
C SER A 259 19.49 20.83 -3.39
N GLY A 260 20.61 20.53 -4.07
CA GLY A 260 21.11 21.40 -5.13
C GLY A 260 20.14 21.66 -6.27
N VAL A 261 20.29 22.84 -6.91
CA VAL A 261 19.33 23.40 -7.89
C VAL A 261 18.96 22.37 -8.98
N PRO A 262 17.66 22.09 -9.21
CA PRO A 262 17.22 21.14 -10.23
C PRO A 262 17.70 21.51 -11.64
N HIS A 263 18.08 20.51 -12.43
CA HIS A 263 18.63 20.69 -13.79
C HIS A 263 17.74 21.52 -14.72
N HIS A 264 16.43 21.60 -14.48
CA HIS A 264 15.48 22.41 -15.26
C HIS A 264 15.57 23.92 -14.99
N ILE A 265 16.28 24.35 -13.94
CA ILE A 265 16.42 25.75 -13.51
C ILE A 265 17.89 26.23 -13.66
N GLU A 266 18.79 25.34 -14.10
CA GLU A 266 20.20 25.65 -14.35
C GLU A 266 20.39 26.48 -15.62
N ASP A 267 21.21 27.52 -15.53
CA ASP A 267 21.56 28.33 -16.70
C ASP A 267 22.52 27.57 -17.61
N THR A 268 22.19 27.57 -18.90
CA THR A 268 22.95 26.92 -19.97
C THR A 268 24.36 27.47 -20.06
N THR A 269 25.37 26.62 -19.82
CA THR A 269 26.78 27.01 -20.00
C THR A 269 27.13 27.12 -21.47
N GLU A 270 27.58 28.30 -21.89
CA GLU A 270 28.37 28.43 -23.11
C GLU A 270 29.75 27.79 -22.91
N CYS A 271 30.30 27.20 -23.97
CA CYS A 271 31.60 26.52 -23.92
C CYS A 271 32.72 27.49 -24.30
N LEU A 272 33.83 27.47 -23.55
CA LEU A 272 34.90 28.43 -23.76
C LEU A 272 35.69 28.11 -25.03
N HIS A 273 35.71 29.06 -25.96
CA HIS A 273 36.51 28.98 -27.19
C HIS A 273 38.00 29.17 -26.89
N VAL A 274 38.82 28.17 -27.25
CA VAL A 274 40.26 28.15 -26.96
C VAL A 274 41.13 28.01 -28.21
N ARG A 275 42.33 28.61 -28.17
CA ARG A 275 43.37 28.47 -29.21
C ARG A 275 44.48 27.52 -28.72
N PRO A 276 45.16 26.78 -29.61
CA PRO A 276 45.95 25.61 -29.20
C PRO A 276 47.32 25.98 -28.62
N LYS A 277 47.61 25.52 -27.39
CA LYS A 277 48.98 25.29 -26.91
C LYS A 277 49.04 24.19 -25.85
N ARG A 278 49.49 23.00 -26.28
CA ARG A 278 49.70 21.75 -25.51
C ARG A 278 48.43 21.07 -24.94
N PHE A 279 48.58 19.77 -24.71
CA PHE A 279 47.54 18.85 -24.29
C PHE A 279 47.36 18.93 -22.76
N LEU A 280 46.36 19.69 -22.31
CA LEU A 280 45.98 19.77 -20.91
C LEU A 280 44.99 18.64 -20.58
N SER A 281 45.37 17.73 -19.70
CA SER A 281 44.42 16.77 -19.11
C SER A 281 43.41 17.55 -18.26
N PRO A 282 42.09 17.53 -18.58
CA PRO A 282 41.12 18.44 -18.00
C PRO A 282 40.61 17.93 -16.64
N SER A 283 41.54 17.69 -15.70
CA SER A 283 41.20 17.33 -14.33
C SER A 283 41.88 18.18 -13.26
N PRO A 284 41.56 19.49 -13.17
CA PRO A 284 41.65 20.17 -11.88
C PRO A 284 40.72 19.45 -10.89
N HIS A 285 41.28 19.00 -9.77
CA HIS A 285 40.52 18.64 -8.58
C HIS A 285 40.42 19.87 -7.69
N GLY A 286 39.24 20.50 -7.68
CA GLY A 286 38.93 21.67 -6.89
C GLY A 286 37.47 22.04 -7.10
N GLN A 287 36.80 22.50 -6.05
CA GLN A 287 35.41 22.96 -6.16
C GLN A 287 35.39 24.40 -6.69
N ASP A 288 34.36 24.76 -7.43
CA ASP A 288 34.10 26.15 -7.86
C ASP A 288 33.15 26.81 -6.86
N ALA A 289 33.23 28.14 -6.69
CA ALA A 289 32.26 28.87 -5.88
C ALA A 289 30.81 28.62 -6.36
N TYR A 290 30.54 28.65 -7.67
CA TYR A 290 29.25 28.27 -8.24
C TYR A 290 28.81 26.85 -7.86
N THR A 291 29.74 25.89 -7.78
CA THR A 291 29.41 24.51 -7.37
C THR A 291 29.06 24.43 -5.88
N VAL A 292 29.69 25.23 -5.03
CA VAL A 292 29.38 25.35 -3.60
C VAL A 292 27.97 25.91 -3.39
N PHE A 293 27.64 27.04 -4.02
CA PHE A 293 26.29 27.62 -3.93
C PHE A 293 25.23 26.70 -4.55
N LYS A 294 25.50 26.12 -5.72
CA LYS A 294 24.59 25.16 -6.38
C LYS A 294 24.26 23.97 -5.49
N LYS A 295 25.23 23.41 -4.75
CA LYS A 295 25.01 22.28 -3.81
C LYS A 295 24.00 22.62 -2.72
N MET A 296 23.96 23.88 -2.31
CA MET A 296 23.15 24.42 -1.21
C MET A 296 21.78 24.95 -1.69
N GLY A 297 21.38 24.60 -2.91
CA GLY A 297 20.12 25.06 -3.53
C GLY A 297 20.10 26.54 -3.94
N LEU A 298 21.20 27.27 -3.74
CA LEU A 298 21.27 28.71 -4.00
C LEU A 298 21.58 29.02 -5.47
N LYS A 299 20.81 29.94 -6.06
CA LYS A 299 21.09 30.53 -7.38
C LYS A 299 21.55 31.98 -7.19
N ILE A 300 22.73 32.32 -7.70
CA ILE A 300 23.36 33.63 -7.53
C ILE A 300 23.37 34.40 -8.85
N ALA A 301 22.90 35.64 -8.80
CA ALA A 301 23.19 36.66 -9.81
C ALA A 301 24.44 37.43 -9.39
N THR A 302 25.46 37.49 -10.25
CA THR A 302 26.72 38.20 -10.00
C THR A 302 27.37 38.63 -11.31
N ASN A 303 28.15 39.71 -11.27
CA ASN A 303 29.00 40.17 -12.36
C ASN A 303 30.38 39.49 -12.39
N LEU A 304 30.69 38.62 -11.42
CA LEU A 304 32.00 37.96 -11.26
C LEU A 304 32.02 36.54 -11.84
N LEU A 305 33.18 36.07 -12.29
CA LEU A 305 33.37 34.76 -12.90
C LEU A 305 33.45 33.62 -11.86
N ILE A 306 32.30 33.24 -11.30
CA ILE A 306 32.20 32.24 -10.21
C ILE A 306 32.15 30.76 -10.63
N ARG A 307 32.04 30.48 -11.94
CA ARG A 307 31.82 29.14 -12.54
C ARG A 307 32.92 28.84 -13.55
N ARG A 308 33.67 27.73 -13.39
CA ARG A 308 34.63 27.28 -14.42
C ARG A 308 33.85 26.70 -15.62
N PRO A 309 34.36 26.85 -16.86
CA PRO A 309 33.70 26.30 -18.03
C PRO A 309 33.68 24.76 -17.98
N THR A 310 32.47 24.19 -18.09
CA THR A 310 32.25 22.73 -18.07
C THR A 310 32.52 22.05 -19.40
N CYS A 311 32.77 22.84 -20.45
CA CYS A 311 33.09 22.39 -21.80
C CYS A 311 34.02 23.40 -22.49
N LEU A 312 34.85 22.89 -23.38
CA LEU A 312 35.71 23.67 -24.28
C LEU A 312 35.23 23.44 -25.71
N SER A 313 35.23 24.49 -26.52
CA SER A 313 34.78 24.49 -27.92
C SER A 313 35.96 24.78 -28.86
N PHE A 314 36.38 23.77 -29.63
CA PHE A 314 37.56 23.85 -30.50
C PHE A 314 37.23 23.34 -31.90
N GLN A 315 37.44 24.18 -32.93
CA GLN A 315 37.19 23.89 -34.35
C GLN A 315 35.78 23.37 -34.73
N GLY A 316 34.83 23.38 -33.80
CA GLY A 316 33.46 22.88 -33.96
C GLY A 316 33.12 21.75 -32.98
N ASP A 317 34.13 21.07 -32.44
CA ASP A 317 33.98 19.96 -31.50
C ASP A 317 33.81 20.44 -30.05
N LEU A 318 33.07 19.63 -29.27
CA LEU A 318 32.68 19.88 -27.89
C LEU A 318 33.15 18.75 -26.97
N TYR A 319 33.86 19.10 -25.90
CA TYR A 319 34.40 18.14 -24.92
C TYR A 319 33.69 18.26 -23.57
N HIS A 320 33.28 17.12 -23.00
CA HIS A 320 32.59 17.02 -21.69
C HIS A 320 33.32 16.08 -20.71
N ARG A 321 33.12 16.28 -19.40
CA ARG A 321 33.81 15.56 -18.31
C ARG A 321 32.90 14.49 -17.68
N ASN A 322 33.35 13.22 -17.68
CA ASN A 322 32.53 12.06 -17.30
C ASN A 322 32.56 11.71 -15.80
N VAL A 323 31.53 10.95 -15.37
CA VAL A 323 31.23 10.53 -13.99
C VAL A 323 31.89 9.17 -13.66
N VAL A 324 32.26 8.98 -12.39
CA VAL A 324 32.69 7.67 -11.82
C VAL A 324 31.91 7.39 -10.52
N ILE A 325 31.49 6.14 -10.34
CA ILE A 325 30.72 5.66 -9.17
C ILE A 325 31.65 4.83 -8.27
N SER A 326 31.62 5.05 -6.96
CA SER A 326 32.42 4.32 -5.97
C SER A 326 31.57 3.41 -5.07
N LEU A 327 32.12 2.22 -4.76
CA LEU A 327 31.51 1.22 -3.87
C LEU A 327 31.97 1.42 -2.42
N PRO A 328 31.09 1.24 -1.40
CA PRO A 328 31.46 1.40 0.00
C PRO A 328 32.15 0.16 0.59
N ARG A 329 33.08 0.37 1.53
CA ARG A 329 33.57 -0.66 2.46
C ARG A 329 33.37 -0.24 3.92
N ARG A 330 33.20 -1.22 4.80
CA ARG A 330 32.96 -1.06 6.25
C ARG A 330 34.27 -0.92 7.03
N PHE A 331 34.19 -0.35 8.23
CA PHE A 331 35.21 -0.47 9.28
C PHE A 331 34.58 -0.93 10.61
N HIS A 332 35.42 -1.45 11.51
CA HIS A 332 35.04 -2.00 12.82
C HIS A 332 34.94 -0.92 13.91
N TRP A 333 34.44 -1.33 15.08
CA TRP A 333 34.43 -0.57 16.33
C TRP A 333 34.88 -1.47 17.47
N GLU A 334 35.60 -0.92 18.45
CA GLU A 334 36.10 -1.64 19.64
C GLU A 334 36.27 -0.64 20.80
N GLY A 335 35.89 -1.03 22.03
CA GLY A 335 35.90 -0.16 23.20
C GLY A 335 34.99 -0.73 24.31
N ASN A 336 35.40 -0.61 25.59
CA ASN A 336 34.90 -1.50 26.65
C ASN A 336 34.47 -0.77 27.95
N THR A 337 33.49 -1.38 28.63
CA THR A 337 33.11 -1.34 30.07
C THR A 337 33.59 -0.23 31.03
N LEU A 338 32.68 0.18 31.95
CA LEU A 338 32.94 0.21 33.42
C LEU A 338 31.63 0.20 34.26
N ARG A 339 31.74 0.08 35.59
CA ARG A 339 30.65 -0.11 36.59
C ARG A 339 30.87 0.77 37.84
N ILE A 340 29.84 0.99 38.68
CA ILE A 340 29.77 0.66 40.15
C ILE A 340 28.48 1.23 40.84
N SER A 341 28.16 0.73 42.05
CA SER A 341 27.01 0.99 42.95
C SER A 341 26.89 2.44 43.51
N GLY A 342 25.81 2.89 44.16
CA GLY A 342 24.53 2.25 44.60
C GLY A 342 24.28 2.38 46.13
N PHE A 343 23.04 2.63 46.60
CA PHE A 343 22.69 2.84 48.04
C PHE A 343 21.25 2.40 48.45
N ARG A 344 21.00 2.27 49.77
CA ARG A 344 19.69 2.02 50.46
C ARG A 344 19.13 3.34 51.05
N GLY A 345 17.88 3.52 51.48
CA GLY A 345 16.68 2.64 51.64
C GLY A 345 15.58 3.37 52.47
N LEU A 346 14.65 2.63 53.13
CA LEU A 346 13.51 3.11 53.98
C LEU A 346 12.31 3.70 53.18
N THR A 347 11.01 3.61 53.56
CA THR A 347 10.20 2.92 54.63
C THR A 347 8.88 2.40 54.00
N PRO A 348 8.00 1.69 54.74
CA PRO A 348 6.54 1.86 54.50
C PRO A 348 5.62 1.90 55.75
N PRO A 349 4.35 2.36 55.63
CA PRO A 349 3.41 2.59 56.75
C PRO A 349 2.08 1.74 56.62
N PRO A 350 0.99 1.94 57.42
CA PRO A 350 0.00 0.88 57.78
C PRO A 350 -1.04 0.47 56.70
N PRO A 351 -1.87 -0.60 56.96
CA PRO A 351 -2.52 -1.38 55.90
C PRO A 351 -3.74 -0.78 55.20
N VAL A 352 -3.76 -1.02 53.90
CA VAL A 352 -4.88 -0.81 52.96
C VAL A 352 -5.19 -2.16 52.27
N GLN A 353 -6.46 -2.39 51.93
CA GLN A 353 -6.97 -3.56 51.21
C GLN A 353 -7.12 -3.26 49.72
N THR A 354 -6.64 -4.13 48.84
CA THR A 354 -6.60 -3.92 47.38
C THR A 354 -7.53 -4.88 46.65
N THR A 355 -8.43 -4.37 45.80
CA THR A 355 -9.33 -5.18 44.95
C THR A 355 -9.20 -4.72 43.52
N ARG A 356 -8.73 -5.61 42.65
CA ARG A 356 -8.15 -5.31 41.34
C ARG A 356 -9.04 -5.81 40.20
N THR A 357 -9.52 -4.87 39.39
CA THR A 357 -10.55 -5.07 38.37
C THR A 357 -10.27 -4.32 37.05
N PHE A 358 -9.57 -3.19 37.08
CA PHE A 358 -9.33 -2.30 35.94
C PHE A 358 -7.95 -2.55 35.32
N PHE A 359 -7.93 -3.40 34.29
CA PHE A 359 -6.72 -3.85 33.60
C PHE A 359 -6.73 -3.46 32.10
N PRO A 360 -6.58 -2.17 31.74
CA PRO A 360 -6.54 -1.73 30.35
C PRO A 360 -5.20 -2.05 29.66
N GLU A 361 -5.15 -1.95 28.32
CA GLU A 361 -3.90 -1.94 27.53
C GLU A 361 -3.34 -0.50 27.35
N THR A 362 -4.22 0.51 27.40
CA THR A 362 -3.91 1.96 27.34
C THR A 362 -4.71 2.65 28.45
N TRP A 363 -4.03 3.40 29.32
CA TRP A 363 -4.63 4.00 30.51
C TRP A 363 -5.17 5.41 30.27
N ILE A 364 -4.38 6.28 29.62
CA ILE A 364 -4.74 7.67 29.33
C ILE A 364 -4.81 7.84 27.81
N TRP A 365 -5.80 8.57 27.31
CA TRP A 365 -5.92 8.95 25.90
C TRP A 365 -6.75 10.24 25.77
N ASP A 366 -6.19 11.35 26.23
CA ASP A 366 -6.95 12.57 26.53
C ASP A 366 -6.30 13.83 25.94
N LEU A 367 -7.12 14.87 25.78
CA LEU A 367 -6.69 16.22 25.42
C LEU A 367 -6.76 17.12 26.67
N VAL A 368 -5.66 17.79 26.99
CA VAL A 368 -5.51 18.63 28.17
C VAL A 368 -5.11 20.05 27.74
N GLU A 369 -5.90 21.05 28.12
CA GLU A 369 -5.56 22.45 27.95
C GLU A 369 -4.70 22.93 29.12
N VAL A 370 -3.51 23.43 28.80
CA VAL A 370 -2.58 24.08 29.74
C VAL A 370 -2.92 25.56 29.74
N GLY A 371 -3.58 26.06 30.79
CA GLY A 371 -3.97 27.47 30.87
C GLY A 371 -2.79 28.43 31.05
N SER A 372 -3.09 29.73 31.09
CA SER A 372 -2.16 30.87 31.26
C SER A 372 -1.03 30.76 32.30
N SER A 373 -1.07 29.81 33.23
CA SER A 373 0.01 29.47 34.16
C SER A 373 1.18 28.69 33.54
N GLY A 374 1.02 28.12 32.34
CA GLY A 374 2.01 27.22 31.72
C GLY A 374 2.22 25.88 32.46
N THR A 375 1.32 25.56 33.41
CA THR A 375 1.38 24.33 34.23
C THR A 375 -0.04 23.88 34.59
N LYS A 376 -0.29 22.58 34.47
CA LYS A 376 -1.58 21.94 34.73
C LYS A 376 -1.39 20.63 35.51
N ASP A 377 -1.98 20.56 36.70
CA ASP A 377 -2.18 19.31 37.43
C ASP A 377 -3.41 18.56 36.87
N VAL A 378 -3.29 17.25 36.70
CA VAL A 378 -4.39 16.32 36.44
C VAL A 378 -4.33 15.19 37.46
N SER A 379 -5.35 15.07 38.31
CA SER A 379 -5.50 13.93 39.23
C SER A 379 -6.02 12.71 38.47
N LEU A 380 -5.36 11.56 38.65
CA LEU A 380 -5.67 10.30 37.96
C LEU A 380 -5.62 9.13 38.93
N THR A 381 -6.47 8.12 38.73
CA THR A 381 -6.40 6.85 39.49
C THR A 381 -5.49 5.86 38.78
N VAL A 382 -4.56 5.26 39.52
CA VAL A 382 -3.58 4.28 39.03
C VAL A 382 -4.27 2.95 38.65
N PRO A 383 -4.01 2.35 37.47
CA PRO A 383 -4.62 1.09 37.06
C PRO A 383 -4.21 -0.10 37.92
N ASP A 384 -5.00 -1.17 37.86
CA ASP A 384 -4.75 -2.37 38.66
C ASP A 384 -3.65 -3.30 38.09
N THR A 385 -3.13 -2.98 36.91
CA THR A 385 -2.05 -3.71 36.25
C THR A 385 -0.69 -3.39 36.90
N ILE A 386 -0.10 -4.38 37.57
CA ILE A 386 1.21 -4.30 38.25
C ILE A 386 2.33 -4.33 37.19
N THR A 387 2.58 -3.18 36.57
CA THR A 387 3.41 -2.99 35.36
C THR A 387 4.06 -1.61 35.36
N THR A 388 4.93 -1.34 34.39
CA THR A 388 5.39 0.02 34.12
C THR A 388 4.56 0.63 32.99
N TRP A 389 3.98 1.80 33.25
CA TRP A 389 3.32 2.62 32.24
C TRP A 389 4.34 3.61 31.67
N GLU A 390 4.42 3.72 30.34
CA GLU A 390 5.26 4.68 29.63
C GLU A 390 4.37 5.72 28.96
N THR A 391 4.62 6.99 29.23
CA THR A 391 3.85 8.10 28.66
C THR A 391 4.38 8.59 27.32
N GLU A 392 3.46 9.07 26.49
CA GLU A 392 3.72 9.73 25.22
C GLU A 392 2.83 10.97 25.15
N THR A 393 3.42 12.15 24.99
CA THR A 393 2.72 13.44 25.10
C THR A 393 3.32 14.50 24.19
N PHE A 394 2.45 15.29 23.56
CA PHE A 394 2.82 16.40 22.68
C PHE A 394 1.85 17.56 22.88
N CYS A 395 2.29 18.79 22.61
CA CYS A 395 1.46 19.99 22.73
C CYS A 395 1.54 20.88 21.48
N LEU A 396 0.46 21.63 21.25
CA LEU A 396 0.31 22.61 20.17
C LEU A 396 0.03 23.99 20.79
N SER A 397 0.80 24.99 20.37
CA SER A 397 0.64 26.40 20.75
C SER A 397 0.83 27.29 19.52
N SER A 398 0.58 28.59 19.64
CA SER A 398 0.90 29.58 18.59
C SER A 398 2.40 29.67 18.28
N GLU A 399 3.28 29.31 19.23
CA GLU A 399 4.72 29.17 19.01
C GLU A 399 5.11 27.86 18.27
N GLY A 400 4.15 26.96 18.08
CA GLY A 400 4.30 25.72 17.32
C GLY A 400 4.11 24.44 18.15
N PHE A 401 4.68 23.37 17.63
CA PHE A 401 4.62 22.02 18.18
C PHE A 401 5.69 21.79 19.27
N GLY A 402 5.39 20.94 20.25
CA GLY A 402 6.34 20.43 21.25
C GLY A 402 6.09 18.96 21.59
N LEU A 403 7.16 18.20 21.90
CA LEU A 403 7.10 16.79 22.30
C LEU A 403 7.74 16.63 23.69
N ALA A 404 7.05 15.97 24.61
CA ALA A 404 7.59 15.66 25.94
C ALA A 404 8.61 14.52 25.89
N PRO A 405 9.63 14.51 26.78
CA PRO A 405 10.36 13.28 27.10
C PRO A 405 9.40 12.25 27.72
N ARG A 406 9.62 10.96 27.45
CA ARG A 406 8.74 9.90 27.97
C ARG A 406 9.02 9.62 29.44
N GLN A 407 8.11 10.03 30.30
CA GLN A 407 8.15 9.65 31.71
C GLN A 407 7.55 8.25 31.92
N LYS A 408 7.96 7.60 33.02
CA LYS A 408 7.47 6.29 33.45
C LYS A 408 6.83 6.37 34.82
N LEU A 409 5.75 5.60 35.01
CA LEU A 409 5.12 5.33 36.30
C LEU A 409 5.25 3.82 36.57
N THR A 410 5.88 3.45 37.68
CA THR A 410 5.98 2.04 38.10
C THR A 410 4.85 1.70 39.06
N VAL A 411 3.97 0.78 38.67
CA VAL A 411 2.88 0.29 39.51
C VAL A 411 3.32 -1.03 40.15
N PHE A 412 3.54 -1.03 41.45
CA PHE A 412 4.09 -2.19 42.17
C PHE A 412 3.39 -2.46 43.49
N GLN A 413 3.14 -3.74 43.76
CA GLN A 413 2.59 -4.23 45.02
C GLN A 413 3.47 -5.41 45.50
N PRO A 414 3.99 -5.41 46.74
CA PRO A 414 4.92 -6.47 47.18
C PRO A 414 4.30 -7.87 47.33
N PHE A 415 3.00 -7.97 47.60
CA PHE A 415 2.26 -9.23 47.68
C PHE A 415 1.02 -9.15 46.77
N PHE A 416 0.94 -10.04 45.80
CA PHE A 416 -0.16 -10.06 44.82
C PHE A 416 -0.38 -11.45 44.23
N LEU A 417 -1.56 -11.62 43.62
CA LEU A 417 -1.98 -12.78 42.86
C LEU A 417 -2.01 -12.45 41.35
N GLU A 418 -1.64 -13.42 40.52
CA GLU A 418 -1.74 -13.36 39.06
C GLU A 418 -2.53 -14.57 38.55
N LEU A 419 -3.44 -14.34 37.58
CA LEU A 419 -4.25 -15.38 36.95
C LEU A 419 -3.73 -15.69 35.55
N THR A 420 -3.25 -16.91 35.32
CA THR A 420 -2.84 -17.38 34.01
C THR A 420 -4.07 -17.78 33.20
N LEU A 421 -4.50 -16.91 32.28
CA LEU A 421 -5.70 -17.10 31.47
C LEU A 421 -5.36 -17.13 29.96
N PRO A 422 -5.96 -18.04 29.17
CA PRO A 422 -5.84 -18.04 27.72
C PRO A 422 -6.77 -16.98 27.10
N TYR A 423 -6.56 -16.65 25.82
CA TYR A 423 -7.42 -15.71 25.10
C TYR A 423 -8.88 -16.20 24.97
N SER A 424 -9.11 -17.52 24.86
CA SER A 424 -10.44 -18.12 24.88
C SER A 424 -10.39 -19.60 25.26
N ILE A 425 -11.43 -20.10 25.92
CA ILE A 425 -11.71 -21.53 26.14
C ILE A 425 -13.01 -21.95 25.43
N ILE A 426 -13.29 -23.25 25.38
CA ILE A 426 -14.52 -23.83 24.79
C ILE A 426 -15.46 -24.27 25.93
N ARG A 427 -16.78 -24.16 25.71
CA ARG A 427 -17.81 -24.60 26.67
C ARG A 427 -17.69 -26.11 26.93
N GLY A 428 -17.81 -26.53 28.18
CA GLY A 428 -17.74 -27.94 28.58
C GLY A 428 -16.35 -28.58 28.57
N GLU A 429 -15.30 -27.91 28.08
CA GLU A 429 -13.92 -28.40 28.20
C GLU A 429 -13.34 -28.13 29.60
N ASN A 430 -12.46 -29.03 30.05
CA ASN A 430 -11.74 -28.92 31.32
C ASN A 430 -10.47 -28.06 31.13
N PHE A 431 -10.45 -26.82 31.64
CA PHE A 431 -9.27 -25.96 31.60
C PHE A 431 -8.55 -25.92 32.97
N GLU A 432 -7.21 -25.93 32.99
CA GLU A 432 -6.42 -25.83 34.22
C GLU A 432 -6.16 -24.35 34.59
N LEU A 433 -7.07 -23.77 35.39
CA LEU A 433 -6.95 -22.41 35.89
C LEU A 433 -5.83 -22.34 36.94
N LYS A 434 -4.81 -21.50 36.68
CA LYS A 434 -3.67 -21.28 37.59
C LYS A 434 -3.71 -19.89 38.18
N ALA A 435 -3.67 -19.82 39.51
CA ALA A 435 -3.38 -18.59 40.23
C ALA A 435 -1.97 -18.70 40.85
N THR A 436 -1.09 -17.75 40.54
CA THR A 436 0.23 -17.67 41.17
C THR A 436 0.26 -16.50 42.14
N VAL A 437 0.54 -16.78 43.40
CA VAL A 437 0.74 -15.78 44.45
C VAL A 437 2.23 -15.53 44.60
N PHE A 438 2.63 -14.27 44.55
CA PHE A 438 4.01 -13.80 44.68
C PHE A 438 4.22 -13.08 46.01
N ASN A 439 5.35 -13.34 46.67
CA ASN A 439 5.77 -12.61 47.87
C ASN A 439 7.13 -11.96 47.64
N TYR A 440 7.15 -10.66 47.34
CA TYR A 440 8.38 -9.85 47.26
C TYR A 440 8.71 -9.13 48.58
N LEU A 441 8.06 -9.50 49.70
CA LEU A 441 8.49 -9.09 51.03
C LEU A 441 9.76 -9.87 51.43
N THR A 442 10.48 -9.39 52.43
CA THR A 442 11.68 -10.06 52.97
C THR A 442 11.37 -11.16 53.99
N SER A 443 10.11 -11.34 54.38
CA SER A 443 9.69 -12.20 55.48
C SER A 443 8.65 -13.24 55.04
N CYS A 444 8.62 -14.38 55.71
CA CYS A 444 7.63 -15.42 55.43
C CYS A 444 6.21 -15.01 55.87
N ILE A 445 5.23 -15.41 55.05
CA ILE A 445 3.79 -15.22 55.27
C ILE A 445 3.05 -16.55 55.18
N MET A 446 1.95 -16.69 55.93
CA MET A 446 0.99 -17.78 55.79
C MET A 446 -0.13 -17.29 54.87
N MET A 447 -0.13 -17.74 53.61
CA MET A 447 -1.09 -17.31 52.60
C MET A 447 -2.27 -18.29 52.50
N LYS A 448 -3.47 -17.75 52.27
CA LYS A 448 -4.71 -18.48 52.03
C LYS A 448 -5.32 -18.01 50.70
N VAL A 449 -5.67 -18.93 49.79
CA VAL A 449 -6.35 -18.57 48.53
C VAL A 449 -7.79 -19.08 48.52
N ILE A 450 -8.70 -18.23 48.03
CA ILE A 450 -10.12 -18.50 47.90
C ILE A 450 -10.54 -18.08 46.49
N ALA A 451 -11.11 -18.99 45.72
CA ALA A 451 -11.77 -18.66 44.45
C ALA A 451 -13.26 -18.40 44.69
N ALA A 452 -13.82 -17.38 44.05
CA ALA A 452 -15.24 -17.06 44.21
C ALA A 452 -16.11 -18.02 43.36
N PRO A 453 -17.21 -18.55 43.92
CA PRO A 453 -18.18 -19.34 43.16
C PRO A 453 -18.94 -18.45 42.16
N SER A 454 -19.36 -19.03 41.03
CA SER A 454 -20.17 -18.38 40.01
C SER A 454 -21.23 -19.36 39.46
N SER A 455 -22.25 -18.83 38.80
CA SER A 455 -23.18 -19.59 37.94
C SER A 455 -22.54 -20.07 36.63
N ASP A 456 -21.52 -19.33 36.18
CA ASP A 456 -21.06 -19.34 34.78
C ASP A 456 -19.96 -20.38 34.51
N TYR A 457 -19.40 -20.94 35.59
CA TYR A 457 -18.34 -21.94 35.60
C TYR A 457 -18.37 -22.73 36.91
N THR A 458 -17.86 -23.96 36.90
CA THR A 458 -17.50 -24.67 38.14
C THR A 458 -15.98 -24.77 38.29
N LEU A 459 -15.47 -24.76 39.52
CA LEU A 459 -14.06 -24.96 39.85
C LEU A 459 -13.94 -26.17 40.77
N THR A 460 -13.19 -27.19 40.37
CA THR A 460 -12.85 -28.33 41.24
C THR A 460 -11.37 -28.26 41.65
N PRO A 461 -11.04 -28.56 42.93
CA PRO A 461 -9.65 -28.68 43.38
C PRO A 461 -8.88 -29.73 42.59
N LEU A 462 -7.59 -29.47 42.32
CA LEU A 462 -6.64 -30.52 41.95
C LEU A 462 -6.06 -31.14 43.23
N SER A 463 -6.10 -32.47 43.31
CA SER A 463 -5.85 -33.23 44.54
C SER A 463 -4.41 -33.14 45.04
N GLY A 464 -4.15 -32.20 45.95
CA GLY A 464 -2.86 -32.04 46.63
C GLY A 464 -2.57 -30.61 47.12
N ASP A 465 -3.22 -29.60 46.54
CA ASP A 465 -2.99 -28.20 46.92
C ASP A 465 -3.65 -27.87 48.27
N GLN A 466 -2.82 -27.61 49.29
CA GLN A 466 -3.29 -27.05 50.56
C GLN A 466 -3.58 -25.55 50.38
N TYR A 467 -4.86 -25.17 50.43
CA TYR A 467 -5.29 -23.77 50.24
C TYR A 467 -4.70 -22.76 51.24
N THR A 468 -4.14 -23.23 52.35
CA THR A 468 -3.28 -22.49 53.27
C THR A 468 -1.84 -23.00 53.16
N SER A 469 -0.91 -22.17 52.68
CA SER A 469 0.50 -22.56 52.46
C SER A 469 1.45 -21.52 53.03
N CYS A 470 2.63 -21.95 53.49
CA CYS A 470 3.74 -21.03 53.72
C CYS A 470 4.23 -20.47 52.38
N LEU A 471 4.65 -19.21 52.39
CA LEU A 471 5.29 -18.54 51.26
C LEU A 471 6.36 -17.57 51.79
N CYS A 472 7.64 -17.87 51.57
CA CYS A 472 8.75 -17.09 52.07
C CYS A 472 9.19 -15.97 51.11
N GLY A 473 10.19 -15.18 51.51
CA GLY A 473 10.55 -13.95 50.81
C GLY A 473 11.20 -14.20 49.44
N ASN A 474 10.69 -13.52 48.40
CA ASN A 474 10.99 -13.71 46.97
C ASN A 474 10.53 -15.06 46.39
N GLU A 475 9.67 -15.80 47.08
CA GLU A 475 9.05 -17.02 46.56
C GLU A 475 7.73 -16.74 45.80
N ARG A 476 7.26 -17.77 45.10
CA ARG A 476 5.91 -17.81 44.51
C ARG A 476 5.27 -19.18 44.70
N LYS A 477 3.98 -19.21 44.98
CA LYS A 477 3.17 -20.45 45.05
C LYS A 477 2.07 -20.38 43.99
N THR A 478 2.07 -21.33 43.07
CA THR A 478 0.94 -21.55 42.16
C THR A 478 -0.03 -22.55 42.79
N LEU A 479 -1.32 -22.26 42.71
CA LEU A 479 -2.42 -23.20 43.00
C LEU A 479 -3.24 -23.40 41.73
N SER A 480 -3.85 -24.58 41.60
CA SER A 480 -4.58 -24.97 40.39
C SER A 480 -6.00 -25.49 40.67
N TRP A 481 -6.93 -25.14 39.78
CA TRP A 481 -8.28 -25.69 39.73
C TRP A 481 -8.59 -26.20 38.33
N THR A 482 -9.35 -27.28 38.22
CA THR A 482 -10.01 -27.62 36.96
C THR A 482 -11.25 -26.74 36.84
N MET A 483 -11.26 -25.85 35.85
CA MET A 483 -12.36 -24.95 35.51
C MET A 483 -13.17 -25.55 34.37
N THR A 484 -14.50 -25.64 34.56
CA THR A 484 -15.45 -26.01 33.50
C THR A 484 -16.45 -24.87 33.25
N PRO A 485 -16.40 -24.20 32.09
CA PRO A 485 -17.36 -23.14 31.76
C PRO A 485 -18.72 -23.72 31.34
N THR A 486 -19.80 -23.14 31.87
CA THR A 486 -21.19 -23.45 31.51
C THR A 486 -21.80 -22.38 30.62
N ALA A 487 -21.49 -21.11 30.86
CA ALA A 487 -22.00 -19.97 30.08
C ALA A 487 -21.14 -19.68 28.84
N LEU A 488 -21.78 -19.20 27.76
CA LEU A 488 -21.11 -18.68 26.56
C LEU A 488 -20.83 -17.17 26.69
N GLY A 489 -19.82 -16.67 25.97
CA GLY A 489 -19.55 -15.23 25.88
C GLY A 489 -18.36 -14.79 26.75
N VAL A 490 -18.55 -13.76 27.58
CA VAL A 490 -17.49 -13.19 28.44
C VAL A 490 -17.83 -13.42 29.90
N VAL A 491 -17.02 -14.24 30.56
CA VAL A 491 -17.23 -14.76 31.92
C VAL A 491 -16.19 -14.17 32.87
N ASN A 492 -16.61 -13.77 34.08
CA ASN A 492 -15.73 -13.08 35.03
C ASN A 492 -15.20 -14.02 36.13
N VAL A 493 -13.95 -14.44 36.01
CA VAL A 493 -13.26 -15.25 37.03
C VAL A 493 -12.75 -14.33 38.15
N THR A 494 -13.02 -14.66 39.40
CA THR A 494 -12.57 -13.88 40.57
C THR A 494 -11.87 -14.76 41.61
N VAL A 495 -10.66 -14.40 42.01
CA VAL A 495 -9.84 -15.13 43.00
C VAL A 495 -9.17 -14.16 43.96
N SER A 496 -9.16 -14.47 45.25
CA SER A 496 -8.56 -13.67 46.32
C SER A 496 -7.49 -14.44 47.08
N ALA A 497 -6.35 -13.80 47.37
CA ALA A 497 -5.32 -14.28 48.27
C ALA A 497 -5.24 -13.39 49.52
N GLU A 498 -5.27 -14.00 50.70
CA GLU A 498 -5.16 -13.36 52.01
C GLU A 498 -3.89 -13.83 52.74
N ALA A 499 -3.14 -12.91 53.34
CA ALA A 499 -2.17 -13.24 54.38
C ALA A 499 -2.88 -13.36 55.75
N VAL A 500 -2.77 -14.54 56.37
CA VAL A 500 -3.49 -14.94 57.58
C VAL A 500 -2.50 -15.05 58.76
N PRO A 501 -2.80 -14.51 59.96
CA PRO A 501 -1.97 -14.73 61.14
C PRO A 501 -1.97 -16.21 61.54
N SER A 502 -0.79 -16.78 61.83
CA SER A 502 -0.62 -18.18 62.23
C SER A 502 0.39 -18.31 63.37
N HIS A 503 0.18 -19.29 64.25
CA HIS A 503 1.12 -19.67 65.31
C HIS A 503 2.12 -20.76 64.87
N ALA A 504 1.97 -21.31 63.67
CA ALA A 504 2.94 -22.22 63.08
C ALA A 504 4.10 -21.42 62.45
N SER A 505 5.34 -21.85 62.69
CA SER A 505 6.53 -21.28 62.06
C SER A 505 6.70 -21.81 60.63
N CYS A 506 6.86 -20.91 59.65
CA CYS A 506 7.30 -21.27 58.30
C CYS A 506 8.83 -21.24 58.26
N ASP A 507 9.48 -22.35 57.91
CA ASP A 507 10.95 -22.50 57.84
C ASP A 507 11.73 -21.93 59.05
N ASN A 508 11.16 -22.10 60.24
CA ASN A 508 11.64 -21.61 61.54
C ASN A 508 11.54 -20.08 61.76
N GLU A 509 10.99 -19.32 60.80
CA GLU A 509 10.61 -17.92 61.02
C GLU A 509 9.19 -17.80 61.59
N VAL A 510 8.93 -16.69 62.30
CA VAL A 510 7.58 -16.30 62.75
C VAL A 510 6.82 -15.69 61.58
N VAL A 511 5.61 -16.19 61.32
CA VAL A 511 4.74 -15.69 60.25
C VAL A 511 4.47 -14.19 60.43
N SER A 512 4.91 -13.42 59.45
CA SER A 512 4.53 -12.01 59.32
C SER A 512 3.18 -11.88 58.62
N VAL A 513 2.43 -10.82 58.96
CA VAL A 513 1.24 -10.40 58.20
C VAL A 513 1.51 -8.98 57.70
N PRO A 514 1.49 -8.73 56.38
CA PRO A 514 1.89 -7.44 55.83
C PRO A 514 0.91 -6.33 56.18
N GLU A 515 1.46 -5.23 56.69
CA GLU A 515 0.77 -3.96 56.91
C GLU A 515 0.51 -3.17 55.61
N ARG A 516 0.30 -3.83 54.47
CA ARG A 516 -0.29 -3.28 53.23
C ARG A 516 -0.58 -4.40 52.24
N GLY A 517 -1.73 -4.35 51.57
CA GLY A 517 -2.14 -5.38 50.61
C GLY A 517 -2.40 -6.76 51.24
N ARG A 518 -2.80 -6.83 52.53
CA ARG A 518 -3.05 -8.10 53.24
C ARG A 518 -3.99 -9.04 52.48
N ILE A 519 -4.95 -8.48 51.75
CA ILE A 519 -5.81 -9.21 50.81
C ILE A 519 -5.65 -8.55 49.44
N ASP A 520 -5.32 -9.37 48.45
CA ASP A 520 -5.39 -9.02 47.03
C ASP A 520 -6.48 -9.86 46.36
N THR A 521 -7.37 -9.22 45.62
CA THR A 521 -8.50 -9.88 44.94
C THR A 521 -8.50 -9.49 43.48
N VAL A 522 -8.33 -10.46 42.57
CA VAL A 522 -8.23 -10.24 41.13
C VAL A 522 -9.49 -10.73 40.44
N LYS A 523 -10.12 -9.85 39.66
CA LYS A 523 -11.22 -10.17 38.75
C LYS A 523 -10.78 -10.01 37.31
N ARG A 524 -10.90 -11.06 36.49
CA ARG A 524 -10.51 -11.05 35.07
C ARG A 524 -11.59 -11.68 34.19
N SER A 525 -11.81 -11.08 33.02
CA SER A 525 -12.74 -11.55 31.99
C SER A 525 -12.08 -12.61 31.10
N LEU A 526 -12.72 -13.78 30.95
CA LEU A 526 -12.32 -14.87 30.07
C LEU A 526 -13.39 -15.09 28.99
N ARG A 527 -12.97 -15.37 27.75
CA ARG A 527 -13.90 -15.59 26.63
C ARG A 527 -14.20 -17.08 26.44
N VAL A 528 -15.46 -17.47 26.60
CA VAL A 528 -15.95 -18.82 26.30
C VAL A 528 -16.56 -18.85 24.90
N LYS A 529 -16.10 -19.78 24.06
CA LYS A 529 -16.68 -20.12 22.75
C LYS A 529 -17.61 -21.32 22.87
N ALA A 530 -18.54 -21.43 21.94
CA ALA A 530 -19.25 -22.68 21.71
C ALA A 530 -18.28 -23.78 21.23
N GLU A 531 -18.67 -25.01 21.52
CA GLU A 531 -18.06 -26.25 21.07
C GLU A 531 -18.31 -26.51 19.57
N GLY A 532 -17.72 -27.58 19.02
CA GLY A 532 -17.88 -27.94 17.61
C GLY A 532 -17.10 -27.04 16.62
N ALA A 533 -17.56 -27.02 15.36
CA ALA A 533 -16.96 -26.27 14.26
C ALA A 533 -17.95 -25.26 13.68
N GLU A 534 -17.50 -24.03 13.41
CA GLU A 534 -18.37 -22.99 12.85
C GLU A 534 -18.61 -23.21 11.35
N ILE A 535 -19.89 -23.34 10.96
CA ILE A 535 -20.35 -23.37 9.57
C ILE A 535 -20.92 -21.98 9.24
N ILE A 536 -20.51 -21.39 8.11
CA ILE A 536 -20.93 -20.06 7.68
C ILE A 536 -21.69 -20.15 6.35
N ASN A 537 -23.02 -20.23 6.43
CA ASN A 537 -23.89 -20.08 5.26
C ASN A 537 -23.96 -18.60 4.88
N THR A 538 -23.81 -18.28 3.58
CA THR A 538 -23.79 -16.89 3.09
C THR A 538 -24.75 -16.71 1.91
N GLU A 539 -25.85 -16.01 2.17
CA GLU A 539 -26.79 -15.59 1.13
C GLU A 539 -26.46 -14.16 0.66
N ASN A 540 -26.70 -13.87 -0.63
CA ASN A 540 -26.33 -12.61 -1.25
C ASN A 540 -27.43 -12.15 -2.21
N TRP A 541 -27.93 -10.93 -2.03
CA TRP A 541 -28.94 -10.31 -2.89
C TRP A 541 -28.42 -9.01 -3.51
N LEU A 542 -28.92 -8.69 -4.70
CA LEU A 542 -28.70 -7.40 -5.36
C LEU A 542 -30.05 -6.69 -5.51
N LEU A 543 -30.36 -5.79 -4.58
CA LEU A 543 -31.60 -5.02 -4.57
C LEU A 543 -31.38 -3.68 -5.29
N CYS A 544 -32.08 -3.48 -6.41
CA CYS A 544 -31.97 -2.30 -7.26
C CYS A 544 -33.33 -1.56 -7.35
N PRO A 545 -33.77 -0.86 -6.29
CA PRO A 545 -35.07 -0.19 -6.26
C PRO A 545 -35.13 0.97 -7.27
N LYS A 546 -35.81 0.74 -8.41
CA LYS A 546 -35.99 1.74 -9.48
C LYS A 546 -37.09 2.77 -9.17
N GLY A 547 -37.17 3.22 -7.91
CA GLY A 547 -38.25 4.06 -7.37
C GLY A 547 -39.35 3.28 -6.63
N GLU A 548 -39.37 1.95 -6.75
CA GLU A 548 -40.30 1.06 -6.04
C GLU A 548 -39.62 0.36 -4.86
N THR A 549 -40.40 0.00 -3.83
CA THR A 549 -39.91 -0.69 -2.63
C THR A 549 -39.78 -2.19 -2.87
N LEU A 550 -38.55 -2.67 -3.08
CA LEU A 550 -38.24 -4.09 -3.18
C LEU A 550 -37.99 -4.70 -1.78
N THR A 551 -38.63 -5.84 -1.51
CA THR A 551 -38.46 -6.63 -0.28
C THR A 551 -38.17 -8.08 -0.64
N GLU A 552 -37.06 -8.63 -0.13
CA GLU A 552 -36.79 -10.07 -0.14
C GLU A 552 -36.78 -10.57 1.31
N GLU A 553 -37.42 -11.70 1.55
CA GLU A 553 -37.45 -12.40 2.83
C GLU A 553 -36.72 -13.74 2.66
N THR A 554 -36.04 -14.20 3.71
CA THR A 554 -35.35 -15.51 3.73
C THR A 554 -35.59 -16.20 5.06
N GLU A 555 -35.75 -17.52 5.01
CA GLU A 555 -35.88 -18.37 6.20
C GLU A 555 -34.54 -19.05 6.45
N MET A 556 -33.86 -18.69 7.55
CA MET A 556 -32.56 -19.23 7.89
C MET A 556 -32.70 -20.64 8.49
N GLU A 557 -32.72 -21.67 7.64
CA GLU A 557 -32.70 -23.07 8.08
C GLU A 557 -31.45 -23.36 8.94
N LEU A 558 -31.68 -23.82 10.17
CA LEU A 558 -30.65 -24.24 11.12
C LEU A 558 -30.58 -25.78 11.13
N PRO A 559 -29.42 -26.40 10.91
CA PRO A 559 -29.30 -27.86 10.96
C PRO A 559 -29.53 -28.40 12.37
N GLU A 560 -30.06 -29.64 12.48
CA GLU A 560 -30.45 -30.26 13.77
C GLU A 560 -29.33 -30.32 14.82
N ASN A 561 -28.07 -30.34 14.39
CA ASN A 561 -26.88 -30.36 15.25
C ASN A 561 -26.38 -28.96 15.68
N VAL A 562 -27.23 -27.92 15.60
CA VAL A 562 -26.88 -26.58 16.09
C VAL A 562 -26.74 -26.55 17.61
N ILE A 563 -25.71 -25.84 18.06
CA ILE A 563 -25.34 -25.75 19.48
C ILE A 563 -26.00 -24.52 20.11
N ASP A 564 -26.70 -24.70 21.23
CA ASP A 564 -27.44 -23.64 21.91
C ASP A 564 -26.58 -22.40 22.22
N GLY A 565 -26.98 -21.25 21.66
CA GLY A 565 -26.29 -19.97 21.80
C GLY A 565 -25.11 -19.73 20.84
N SER A 566 -24.83 -20.64 19.91
CA SER A 566 -23.79 -20.47 18.88
C SER A 566 -24.23 -19.62 17.68
N VAL A 567 -25.53 -19.57 17.40
CA VAL A 567 -26.11 -18.96 16.19
C VAL A 567 -25.87 -17.45 16.15
N ARG A 568 -25.37 -16.96 15.01
CA ARG A 568 -25.15 -15.53 14.75
C ARG A 568 -25.48 -15.17 13.31
N ALA A 569 -26.35 -14.18 13.11
CA ALA A 569 -26.65 -13.61 11.81
C ALA A 569 -25.92 -12.27 11.63
N LEU A 570 -25.35 -12.03 10.44
CA LEU A 570 -24.66 -10.78 10.10
C LEU A 570 -25.14 -10.25 8.75
N VAL A 571 -26.04 -9.26 8.79
CA VAL A 571 -26.46 -8.52 7.59
C VAL A 571 -25.49 -7.37 7.34
N SER A 572 -25.07 -7.18 6.08
CA SER A 572 -24.23 -6.06 5.67
C SER A 572 -24.60 -5.61 4.25
N VAL A 573 -25.31 -4.48 4.18
CA VAL A 573 -25.78 -3.85 2.94
C VAL A 573 -24.64 -3.04 2.28
N LEU A 574 -24.64 -2.99 0.94
CA LEU A 574 -23.67 -2.27 0.11
C LEU A 574 -24.39 -1.64 -1.09
N GLY A 575 -23.95 -0.46 -1.52
CA GLY A 575 -24.40 0.15 -2.79
C GLY A 575 -23.54 -0.20 -4.01
N ASP A 576 -22.53 -1.06 -3.85
CA ASP A 576 -21.53 -1.37 -4.88
C ASP A 576 -21.02 -2.82 -4.73
N ILE A 577 -21.13 -3.60 -5.79
CA ILE A 577 -20.66 -5.00 -5.89
C ILE A 577 -19.16 -5.18 -5.62
N LEU A 578 -18.33 -4.15 -5.88
CA LEU A 578 -16.89 -4.16 -5.62
C LEU A 578 -16.51 -3.42 -4.32
N GLY A 579 -17.48 -2.79 -3.63
CA GLY A 579 -17.24 -1.94 -2.45
C GLY A 579 -16.62 -2.65 -1.25
N ARG A 580 -16.79 -3.98 -1.09
CA ARG A 580 -16.05 -4.79 -0.09
C ARG A 580 -14.61 -5.08 -0.54
N ALA A 581 -14.40 -5.36 -1.83
CA ALA A 581 -13.12 -5.78 -2.38
C ALA A 581 -12.14 -4.60 -2.62
N LEU A 582 -12.66 -3.38 -2.78
CA LEU A 582 -11.88 -2.20 -3.18
C LEU A 582 -11.87 -1.09 -2.11
N LYS A 583 -11.84 -1.45 -0.82
CA LYS A 583 -11.45 -0.48 0.23
C LYS A 583 -10.00 -0.03 -0.03
N ASN A 584 -9.75 1.28 0.05
CA ASN A 584 -8.45 1.94 -0.23
C ASN A 584 -8.00 1.91 -1.71
N LEU A 585 -8.90 2.27 -2.64
CA LEU A 585 -8.63 2.43 -4.08
C LEU A 585 -7.44 3.35 -4.40
N ASP A 586 -7.20 4.37 -3.58
CA ASP A 586 -6.09 5.31 -3.74
C ASP A 586 -4.72 4.66 -3.52
N GLY A 587 -4.65 3.58 -2.72
CA GLY A 587 -3.47 2.74 -2.49
C GLY A 587 -3.27 1.64 -3.54
N LEU A 588 -4.31 1.33 -4.32
CA LEU A 588 -4.21 0.45 -5.49
C LEU A 588 -3.58 1.18 -6.69
N LEU A 589 -3.71 2.51 -6.77
CA LEU A 589 -3.02 3.34 -7.75
C LEU A 589 -1.50 3.35 -7.50
N LYS A 590 -0.72 2.81 -8.45
CA LYS A 590 0.74 2.69 -8.32
C LYS A 590 1.46 3.39 -9.47
N MET A 591 2.54 4.12 -9.17
CA MET A 591 3.37 4.75 -10.19
C MET A 591 3.97 3.68 -11.13
N PRO A 592 3.81 3.79 -12.46
CA PRO A 592 4.40 2.83 -13.39
C PRO A 592 5.94 2.89 -13.45
N TYR A 593 6.60 1.74 -13.37
CA TYR A 593 8.06 1.59 -13.44
C TYR A 593 8.47 0.24 -14.05
N GLY A 594 9.77 0.09 -14.30
CA GLY A 594 10.37 -1.13 -14.84
C GLY A 594 10.32 -1.18 -16.37
N CYS A 595 10.58 -2.36 -16.92
CA CYS A 595 10.60 -2.61 -18.37
C CYS A 595 9.20 -2.51 -19.00
N GLY A 596 9.09 -2.60 -20.34
CA GLY A 596 7.84 -2.37 -21.08
C GLY A 596 6.66 -3.27 -20.69
N GLU A 597 6.89 -4.43 -20.08
CA GLU A 597 5.85 -5.27 -19.47
C GLU A 597 5.48 -4.83 -18.05
N GLN A 598 6.48 -4.50 -17.22
CA GLN A 598 6.28 -4.09 -15.83
C GLN A 598 5.55 -2.74 -15.75
N ASN A 599 5.93 -1.81 -16.63
CA ASN A 599 5.28 -0.52 -16.79
C ASN A 599 3.80 -0.70 -17.19
N MET A 600 3.51 -1.58 -18.16
CA MET A 600 2.13 -1.90 -18.55
C MET A 600 1.32 -2.64 -17.48
N ALA A 601 1.96 -3.53 -16.70
CA ALA A 601 1.32 -4.26 -15.60
C ALA A 601 0.90 -3.35 -14.44
N LEU A 602 1.41 -2.11 -14.38
CA LEU A 602 1.02 -1.07 -13.42
C LEU A 602 0.13 0.01 -14.07
N LEU A 603 0.41 0.39 -15.31
CA LEU A 603 -0.36 1.40 -16.05
C LEU A 603 -1.79 0.92 -16.36
N ALA A 604 -1.97 -0.33 -16.81
CA ALA A 604 -3.29 -0.83 -17.17
C ALA A 604 -4.28 -0.87 -15.97
N PRO A 605 -3.93 -1.40 -14.78
CA PRO A 605 -4.79 -1.31 -13.60
C PRO A 605 -5.22 0.11 -13.25
N ASN A 606 -4.30 1.09 -13.28
CA ASN A 606 -4.63 2.50 -12.98
C ASN A 606 -5.74 3.05 -13.89
N ILE A 607 -5.75 2.67 -15.17
CA ILE A 607 -6.76 3.10 -16.15
C ILE A 607 -8.14 2.49 -15.82
N TYR A 608 -8.19 1.20 -15.46
CA TYR A 608 -9.45 0.55 -15.08
C TYR A 608 -9.98 1.02 -13.71
N ILE A 609 -9.10 1.27 -12.74
CA ILE A 609 -9.45 1.89 -11.44
C ILE A 609 -10.09 3.27 -11.66
N LEU A 610 -9.55 4.09 -12.57
CA LEU A 610 -10.15 5.39 -12.91
C LEU A 610 -11.50 5.27 -13.63
N HIS A 611 -11.67 4.31 -14.55
CA HIS A 611 -12.99 4.06 -15.17
C HIS A 611 -14.03 3.63 -14.13
N TYR A 612 -13.65 2.75 -13.20
CA TYR A 612 -14.51 2.37 -12.07
C TYR A 612 -14.87 3.58 -11.18
N LEU A 613 -13.88 4.31 -10.65
CA LEU A 613 -14.09 5.50 -9.81
C LEU A 613 -14.92 6.60 -10.51
N LYS A 614 -14.78 6.76 -11.84
CA LYS A 614 -15.57 7.70 -12.62
C LYS A 614 -17.03 7.24 -12.72
N ASN A 615 -17.27 5.96 -12.97
CA ASN A 615 -18.61 5.40 -13.15
C ASN A 615 -19.36 5.31 -11.81
N THR A 616 -18.67 5.01 -10.71
CA THR A 616 -19.26 5.02 -9.35
C THR A 616 -19.36 6.42 -8.73
N GLN A 617 -18.94 7.47 -9.46
CA GLN A 617 -18.91 8.87 -9.03
C GLN A 617 -18.00 9.18 -7.81
N GLN A 618 -17.15 8.22 -7.41
CA GLN A 618 -16.21 8.34 -6.28
C GLN A 618 -14.88 9.03 -6.61
N LEU A 619 -14.70 9.51 -7.85
CA LEU A 619 -13.43 10.11 -8.32
C LEU A 619 -13.20 11.54 -7.78
N THR A 620 -12.51 11.65 -6.65
CA THR A 620 -12.12 12.96 -6.09
C THR A 620 -11.03 13.66 -6.95
N PRO A 621 -10.94 15.02 -6.92
CA PRO A 621 -9.91 15.76 -7.66
C PRO A 621 -8.47 15.36 -7.33
N ALA A 622 -8.16 15.13 -6.05
CA ALA A 622 -6.83 14.73 -5.60
C ALA A 622 -6.42 13.35 -6.15
N ILE A 623 -7.36 12.38 -6.17
CA ILE A 623 -7.13 11.06 -6.77
C ILE A 623 -6.96 11.19 -8.29
N LYS A 624 -7.78 12.02 -8.95
CA LYS A 624 -7.69 12.31 -10.39
C LYS A 624 -6.32 12.89 -10.76
N GLU A 625 -5.78 13.83 -9.99
CA GLU A 625 -4.44 14.39 -10.21
C GLU A 625 -3.31 13.39 -9.98
N LYS A 626 -3.34 12.66 -8.85
CA LYS A 626 -2.38 11.59 -8.52
C LYS A 626 -2.31 10.57 -9.67
N ALA A 627 -3.48 10.15 -10.15
CA ALA A 627 -3.59 9.21 -11.25
C ALA A 627 -3.19 9.82 -12.60
N PHE A 628 -3.52 11.08 -12.91
CA PHE A 628 -3.07 11.77 -14.12
C PHE A 628 -1.53 11.83 -14.20
N LYS A 629 -0.87 12.20 -13.09
CA LYS A 629 0.59 12.19 -12.96
C LYS A 629 1.18 10.78 -13.21
N PHE A 630 0.52 9.73 -12.70
CA PHE A 630 0.92 8.33 -12.94
C PHE A 630 0.67 7.85 -14.38
N LEU A 631 -0.48 8.18 -14.98
CA LEU A 631 -0.83 7.82 -16.35
C LEU A 631 0.10 8.48 -17.36
N SER A 632 0.33 9.80 -17.26
CA SER A 632 1.21 10.53 -18.18
C SER A 632 2.67 10.06 -18.08
N SER A 633 3.17 9.81 -16.87
CA SER A 633 4.49 9.21 -16.66
C SER A 633 4.59 7.80 -17.26
N GLY A 634 3.58 6.95 -17.03
CA GLY A 634 3.54 5.59 -17.58
C GLY A 634 3.43 5.54 -19.10
N TYR A 635 2.65 6.44 -19.71
CA TYR A 635 2.55 6.61 -21.16
C TYR A 635 3.91 7.00 -21.74
N GLN A 636 4.54 8.06 -21.23
CA GLN A 636 5.84 8.52 -21.72
C GLN A 636 6.93 7.44 -21.54
N ARG A 637 6.92 6.72 -20.41
CA ARG A 637 7.81 5.57 -20.18
C ARG A 637 7.58 4.44 -21.17
N GLN A 638 6.34 4.17 -21.57
CA GLN A 638 6.03 3.12 -22.53
C GLN A 638 6.53 3.45 -23.94
N LEU A 639 6.53 4.73 -24.34
CA LEU A 639 7.07 5.16 -25.63
C LEU A 639 8.57 4.86 -25.78
N ASN A 640 9.33 4.85 -24.68
CA ASN A 640 10.75 4.44 -24.70
C ASN A 640 10.97 2.96 -25.11
N TYR A 641 9.90 2.15 -25.07
CA TYR A 641 9.91 0.74 -25.47
C TYR A 641 9.29 0.51 -26.86
N LYS A 642 9.02 1.60 -27.60
CA LYS A 642 8.47 1.57 -28.96
C LYS A 642 9.58 1.49 -30.00
N HIS A 643 9.34 0.69 -31.04
CA HIS A 643 10.19 0.56 -32.22
C HIS A 643 9.80 1.59 -33.28
N LEU A 644 10.76 1.95 -34.14
CA LEU A 644 10.51 2.79 -35.33
C LEU A 644 9.47 2.18 -36.28
N THR A 645 9.28 0.86 -36.23
CA THR A 645 8.27 0.12 -37.01
C THR A 645 6.86 0.18 -36.41
N GLY A 646 6.66 0.78 -35.24
CA GLY A 646 5.37 0.85 -34.54
C GLY A 646 5.17 -0.19 -33.43
N ALA A 647 5.97 -1.26 -33.39
CA ALA A 647 5.88 -2.32 -32.38
C ALA A 647 6.31 -1.86 -30.97
N TYR A 648 5.89 -2.59 -29.93
CA TYR A 648 6.51 -2.52 -28.59
C TYR A 648 7.26 -3.81 -28.27
N SER A 649 8.39 -3.72 -27.58
CA SER A 649 9.09 -4.87 -27.00
C SER A 649 9.42 -4.63 -25.52
N ASN A 650 9.90 -5.66 -24.84
CA ASN A 650 10.20 -5.62 -23.40
C ASN A 650 11.25 -4.57 -23.03
N PHE A 651 12.24 -4.35 -23.91
CA PHE A 651 13.43 -3.55 -23.67
C PHE A 651 13.64 -2.42 -24.71
N GLY A 652 12.68 -2.20 -25.61
CA GLY A 652 12.81 -1.27 -26.75
C GLY A 652 13.69 -1.79 -27.90
N SER A 653 14.48 -2.84 -27.66
CA SER A 653 15.26 -3.57 -28.66
C SER A 653 14.74 -5.00 -28.86
N GLY A 654 15.34 -5.75 -29.80
CA GLY A 654 14.96 -7.13 -30.12
C GLY A 654 13.68 -7.24 -30.98
N PRO A 655 13.10 -8.44 -31.13
CA PRO A 655 11.88 -8.62 -31.92
C PRO A 655 10.66 -7.95 -31.24
N GLY A 656 9.87 -7.23 -32.04
CA GLY A 656 8.60 -6.63 -31.60
C GLY A 656 7.62 -7.71 -31.11
N ASN A 657 7.00 -7.47 -29.95
CA ASN A 657 6.13 -8.44 -29.27
C ASN A 657 4.66 -8.18 -29.64
N THR A 658 4.01 -9.11 -30.34
CA THR A 658 2.63 -8.89 -30.84
C THR A 658 1.61 -8.79 -29.73
N TRP A 659 1.75 -9.56 -28.65
CA TRP A 659 0.84 -9.49 -27.50
C TRP A 659 1.03 -8.20 -26.70
N LEU A 660 2.29 -7.80 -26.44
CA LEU A 660 2.55 -6.54 -25.73
C LEU A 660 2.06 -5.34 -26.54
N THR A 661 2.24 -5.35 -27.87
CA THR A 661 1.78 -4.28 -28.75
C THR A 661 0.26 -4.14 -28.75
N SER A 662 -0.50 -5.24 -28.82
CA SER A 662 -1.97 -5.18 -28.76
C SER A 662 -2.49 -4.82 -27.36
N PHE A 663 -1.82 -5.26 -26.29
CA PHE A 663 -2.15 -4.88 -24.90
C PHE A 663 -1.89 -3.39 -24.63
N VAL A 664 -0.78 -2.84 -25.14
CA VAL A 664 -0.49 -1.40 -25.12
C VAL A 664 -1.55 -0.63 -25.89
N LEU A 665 -1.86 -1.03 -27.14
CA LEU A 665 -2.84 -0.37 -28.00
C LEU A 665 -4.23 -0.29 -27.35
N ARG A 666 -4.73 -1.42 -26.81
CA ARG A 666 -6.01 -1.48 -26.07
C ARG A 666 -6.01 -0.59 -24.83
N SER A 667 -4.91 -0.57 -24.08
CA SER A 667 -4.78 0.23 -22.86
C SER A 667 -4.72 1.72 -23.17
N PHE A 668 -3.97 2.12 -24.20
CA PHE A 668 -3.87 3.51 -24.66
C PHE A 668 -5.24 4.03 -25.14
N PHE A 669 -5.98 3.25 -25.93
CA PHE A 669 -7.34 3.63 -26.34
C PHE A 669 -8.28 3.85 -25.15
N LYS A 670 -8.17 3.02 -24.09
CA LYS A 670 -8.92 3.23 -22.84
C LYS A 670 -8.38 4.38 -21.96
N ALA A 671 -7.14 4.81 -22.14
CA ALA A 671 -6.52 5.92 -21.41
C ALA A 671 -6.81 7.31 -22.02
N GLN A 672 -7.21 7.38 -23.30
CA GLN A 672 -7.65 8.63 -23.97
C GLN A 672 -8.82 9.33 -23.24
N SER A 673 -9.57 8.61 -22.40
CA SER A 673 -10.61 9.20 -21.54
C SER A 673 -10.09 10.01 -20.34
N PHE A 674 -8.77 10.01 -20.08
CA PHE A 674 -8.14 10.63 -18.90
C PHE A 674 -6.86 11.43 -19.22
N ILE A 675 -6.08 11.00 -20.21
CA ILE A 675 -4.85 11.67 -20.67
C ILE A 675 -4.85 11.85 -22.19
N TYR A 676 -4.17 12.89 -22.67
CA TYR A 676 -3.90 13.03 -24.10
C TYR A 676 -2.92 11.94 -24.55
N ILE A 677 -3.27 11.24 -25.63
CA ILE A 677 -2.43 10.25 -26.30
C ILE A 677 -2.45 10.54 -27.79
N ASP A 678 -1.25 10.62 -28.37
CA ASP A 678 -1.03 10.96 -29.78
C ASP A 678 -1.64 9.89 -30.70
N PRO A 679 -2.64 10.24 -31.55
CA PRO A 679 -3.26 9.30 -32.49
C PRO A 679 -2.28 8.71 -33.50
N SER A 680 -1.19 9.42 -33.86
CA SER A 680 -0.17 8.88 -34.76
C SER A 680 0.49 7.64 -34.15
N LYS A 681 0.75 7.65 -32.84
CA LYS A 681 1.41 6.54 -32.15
C LYS A 681 0.51 5.32 -32.03
N ILE A 682 -0.81 5.53 -31.96
CA ILE A 682 -1.81 4.46 -32.03
C ILE A 682 -1.83 3.83 -33.43
N GLU A 683 -1.91 4.64 -34.49
CA GLU A 683 -2.04 4.12 -35.86
C GLU A 683 -0.74 3.49 -36.39
N GLU A 684 0.44 4.00 -36.02
CA GLU A 684 1.74 3.32 -36.23
C GLU A 684 1.75 1.90 -35.64
N SER A 685 1.22 1.70 -34.43
CA SER A 685 1.18 0.38 -33.79
C SER A 685 0.09 -0.53 -34.36
N ARG A 686 -1.01 0.06 -34.84
CA ARG A 686 -2.10 -0.66 -35.53
C ARG A 686 -1.68 -1.17 -36.90
N THR A 687 -1.06 -0.32 -37.71
CA THR A 687 -0.52 -0.69 -39.03
C THR A 687 0.55 -1.77 -38.91
N TRP A 688 1.42 -1.71 -37.89
CA TRP A 688 2.36 -2.81 -37.62
C TRP A 688 1.66 -4.12 -37.24
N LEU A 689 0.63 -4.09 -36.39
CA LEU A 689 -0.13 -5.30 -36.04
C LEU A 689 -0.80 -5.92 -37.27
N ASN A 690 -1.39 -5.11 -38.16
CA ASN A 690 -1.97 -5.58 -39.42
C ASN A 690 -0.92 -6.26 -40.31
N GLN A 691 0.33 -5.80 -40.32
CA GLN A 691 1.45 -6.46 -41.02
C GLN A 691 1.86 -7.81 -40.39
N GLN A 692 1.41 -8.13 -39.18
CA GLN A 692 1.60 -9.44 -38.55
C GLN A 692 0.41 -10.38 -38.78
N GLN A 693 -0.62 -9.96 -39.51
CA GLN A 693 -1.74 -10.82 -39.87
C GLN A 693 -1.36 -11.74 -41.05
N MET A 694 -1.70 -13.02 -40.94
CA MET A 694 -1.49 -14.07 -41.93
C MET A 694 -2.70 -14.16 -42.88
N GLU A 695 -2.55 -14.85 -44.00
CA GLU A 695 -3.58 -14.97 -45.03
C GLU A 695 -4.87 -15.66 -44.52
N ASN A 696 -4.76 -16.54 -43.52
CA ASN A 696 -5.89 -17.14 -42.80
C ASN A 696 -6.48 -16.24 -41.69
N GLY A 697 -6.20 -14.94 -41.71
CA GLY A 697 -6.68 -13.95 -40.74
C GLY A 697 -6.04 -14.00 -39.34
N CYS A 698 -5.23 -15.02 -39.03
CA CYS A 698 -4.58 -15.16 -37.72
C CYS A 698 -3.38 -14.22 -37.55
N PHE A 699 -3.10 -13.75 -36.34
CA PHE A 699 -1.90 -12.93 -36.07
C PHE A 699 -0.70 -13.79 -35.68
N ARG A 700 0.44 -13.59 -36.35
CA ARG A 700 1.69 -14.29 -36.05
C ARG A 700 2.20 -13.94 -34.64
N LYS A 701 2.46 -14.97 -33.82
CA LYS A 701 3.11 -14.78 -32.51
C LYS A 701 4.57 -14.36 -32.73
N SER A 702 4.93 -13.16 -32.25
CA SER A 702 6.28 -12.60 -32.29
C SER A 702 6.66 -12.04 -30.93
N GLY A 703 7.96 -12.05 -30.62
CA GLY A 703 8.50 -11.73 -29.30
C GLY A 703 8.25 -12.82 -28.24
N LYS A 704 8.96 -12.72 -27.11
CA LYS A 704 8.72 -13.54 -25.92
C LYS A 704 8.21 -12.66 -24.78
N LEU A 705 7.21 -13.14 -24.06
CA LEU A 705 6.67 -12.51 -22.86
C LEU A 705 7.47 -13.03 -21.64
N PHE A 706 7.86 -12.17 -20.71
CA PHE A 706 8.71 -12.56 -19.56
C PHE A 706 7.98 -12.52 -18.22
N ASN A 707 7.07 -11.57 -18.01
CA ASN A 707 6.30 -11.40 -16.76
C ASN A 707 5.30 -12.55 -16.55
N ASN A 708 5.63 -13.49 -15.66
CA ASN A 708 4.80 -14.65 -15.35
C ASN A 708 3.35 -14.29 -14.95
N ARG A 709 3.11 -13.18 -14.23
CA ARG A 709 1.74 -12.75 -13.86
C ARG A 709 0.90 -12.41 -15.09
N MET A 710 1.51 -11.87 -16.14
CA MET A 710 0.85 -11.60 -17.41
C MET A 710 0.65 -12.89 -18.21
N LYS A 711 1.59 -13.83 -18.17
CA LYS A 711 1.44 -15.17 -18.77
C LYS A 711 0.26 -15.95 -18.16
N THR A 712 0.12 -15.98 -16.82
CA THR A 712 -1.00 -16.66 -16.14
C THR A 712 -2.36 -16.07 -16.54
N LYS A 713 -2.46 -14.75 -16.68
CA LYS A 713 -3.69 -14.12 -17.19
C LYS A 713 -3.90 -14.33 -18.69
N LEU A 714 -2.84 -14.52 -19.48
CA LEU A 714 -2.97 -14.94 -20.89
C LEU A 714 -3.46 -16.38 -21.02
N ILE A 715 -2.98 -17.31 -20.19
CA ILE A 715 -3.50 -18.69 -20.09
C ILE A 715 -5.02 -18.68 -19.84
N GLU A 716 -5.47 -17.89 -18.85
CA GLU A 716 -6.89 -17.74 -18.53
C GLU A 716 -7.72 -17.18 -19.70
N ILE A 717 -7.22 -16.15 -20.39
CA ILE A 717 -7.89 -15.55 -21.56
C ILE A 717 -7.93 -16.55 -22.73
N CYS A 718 -6.83 -17.23 -23.05
CA CYS A 718 -6.78 -18.20 -24.14
C CYS A 718 -7.71 -19.39 -23.90
N ARG A 719 -7.82 -19.87 -22.64
CA ARG A 719 -8.79 -20.90 -22.24
C ARG A 719 -10.23 -20.45 -22.52
N LEU A 720 -10.62 -19.27 -22.03
CA LEU A 720 -11.98 -18.75 -22.19
C LEU A 720 -12.34 -18.49 -23.66
N VAL A 721 -11.41 -17.95 -24.46
CA VAL A 721 -11.63 -17.72 -25.90
C VAL A 721 -11.77 -19.05 -26.66
N ALA A 722 -10.92 -20.05 -26.37
CA ALA A 722 -11.04 -21.37 -26.98
C ALA A 722 -12.39 -22.04 -26.63
N GLN A 723 -12.80 -22.01 -25.36
CA GLN A 723 -14.09 -22.55 -24.92
C GLN A 723 -15.29 -21.84 -25.56
N SER A 724 -15.26 -20.50 -25.66
CA SER A 724 -16.28 -19.75 -26.40
C SER A 724 -16.37 -20.23 -27.85
N LYS A 725 -15.24 -20.32 -28.55
CA LYS A 725 -15.22 -20.68 -29.99
C LYS A 725 -15.60 -22.12 -30.28
N LEU A 726 -15.24 -23.06 -29.41
CA LEU A 726 -15.76 -24.43 -29.47
C LEU A 726 -17.28 -24.46 -29.30
N SER A 727 -17.84 -23.67 -28.38
CA SER A 727 -19.30 -23.60 -28.19
C SER A 727 -20.06 -22.80 -29.26
N GLU A 728 -19.36 -22.01 -30.08
CA GLU A 728 -19.89 -21.43 -31.32
C GLU A 728 -19.86 -22.44 -32.50
N GLY A 729 -19.36 -23.67 -32.30
CA GLY A 729 -19.10 -24.65 -33.36
C GLY A 729 -17.90 -24.31 -34.26
N LYS A 730 -17.11 -23.29 -33.92
CA LYS A 730 -16.04 -22.71 -34.75
C LYS A 730 -14.70 -23.34 -34.40
N HIS A 731 -14.59 -24.64 -34.65
CA HIS A 731 -13.43 -25.46 -34.29
C HIS A 731 -12.11 -24.94 -34.87
N GLU A 732 -12.09 -24.43 -36.10
CA GLU A 732 -10.90 -23.82 -36.72
C GLU A 732 -10.48 -22.50 -36.03
N GLU A 733 -11.43 -21.63 -35.67
CA GLU A 733 -11.15 -20.40 -34.91
C GLU A 733 -10.66 -20.69 -33.47
N ALA A 734 -10.99 -21.85 -32.90
CA ALA A 734 -10.54 -22.25 -31.57
C ALA A 734 -9.07 -22.70 -31.52
N LEU A 735 -8.55 -23.30 -32.61
CA LEU A 735 -7.18 -23.84 -32.66
C LEU A 735 -6.08 -22.82 -32.30
N PRO A 736 -6.05 -21.58 -32.83
CA PRO A 736 -5.03 -20.59 -32.46
C PRO A 736 -5.05 -20.23 -30.97
N ALA A 737 -6.24 -20.17 -30.35
CA ALA A 737 -6.38 -19.89 -28.93
C ALA A 737 -5.88 -21.07 -28.07
N ALA A 738 -6.26 -22.30 -28.42
CA ALA A 738 -5.85 -23.51 -27.72
C ALA A 738 -4.35 -23.82 -27.88
N HIS A 739 -3.75 -23.56 -29.05
CA HIS A 739 -2.29 -23.62 -29.22
C HIS A 739 -1.58 -22.51 -28.41
N CYS A 740 -2.11 -21.28 -28.39
CA CYS A 740 -1.53 -20.20 -27.60
C CYS A 740 -1.59 -20.49 -26.11
N LEU A 741 -2.67 -21.12 -25.63
CA LEU A 741 -2.79 -21.69 -24.29
C LEU A 741 -1.67 -22.70 -24.01
N LEU A 742 -1.55 -23.77 -24.81
CA LEU A 742 -0.53 -24.81 -24.62
C LEU A 742 0.90 -24.24 -24.56
N TYR A 743 1.29 -23.45 -25.55
CA TYR A 743 2.64 -22.86 -25.59
C TYR A 743 2.91 -21.89 -24.42
N THR A 744 1.89 -21.23 -23.88
CA THR A 744 2.06 -20.31 -22.75
C THR A 744 2.09 -21.07 -21.42
N SER A 745 1.32 -22.14 -21.27
CA SER A 745 1.39 -23.03 -20.10
C SER A 745 2.74 -23.75 -20.01
N ILE A 746 3.30 -24.24 -21.13
CA ILE A 746 4.66 -24.83 -21.16
C ILE A 746 5.72 -23.80 -20.74
N ASP A 747 5.59 -22.53 -21.15
CA ASP A 747 6.52 -21.45 -20.79
C ASP A 747 6.32 -20.85 -19.37
N VAL A 748 5.38 -21.40 -18.59
CA VAL A 748 5.15 -21.06 -17.17
C VAL A 748 5.44 -22.25 -16.26
N HIS A 749 4.90 -23.42 -16.59
CA HIS A 749 4.91 -24.62 -15.75
C HIS A 749 5.98 -25.65 -16.17
N GLY A 750 6.52 -25.54 -17.38
CA GLY A 750 7.38 -26.56 -17.97
C GLY A 750 6.60 -27.71 -18.63
N PRO A 751 7.28 -28.56 -19.42
CA PRO A 751 6.66 -29.68 -20.12
C PRO A 751 6.21 -30.80 -19.15
N ASN A 752 5.21 -31.60 -19.56
CA ASN A 752 4.69 -32.75 -18.82
C ASN A 752 4.10 -32.45 -17.43
N THR A 753 3.56 -31.24 -17.21
CA THR A 753 2.89 -30.88 -15.95
C THR A 753 1.36 -30.99 -16.04
N ILE A 754 0.70 -31.22 -14.90
CA ILE A 754 -0.77 -31.31 -14.79
C ILE A 754 -1.46 -30.08 -15.40
N GLN A 755 -0.86 -28.88 -15.26
CA GLN A 755 -1.42 -27.63 -15.78
C GLN A 755 -1.47 -27.55 -17.32
N LEU A 756 -0.90 -28.52 -18.04
CA LEU A 756 -1.02 -28.62 -19.50
C LEU A 756 -2.31 -29.33 -19.95
N ILE A 757 -2.90 -30.18 -19.10
CA ILE A 757 -4.03 -31.06 -19.49
C ILE A 757 -5.20 -30.26 -20.09
N PRO A 758 -5.70 -29.17 -19.49
CA PRO A 758 -6.78 -28.37 -20.12
C PRO A 758 -6.44 -27.83 -21.51
N ALA A 759 -5.16 -27.64 -21.84
CA ALA A 759 -4.74 -27.21 -23.17
C ALA A 759 -4.79 -28.36 -24.18
N TYR A 760 -4.35 -29.56 -23.77
CA TYR A 760 -4.47 -30.77 -24.60
C TYR A 760 -5.93 -31.14 -24.86
N LEU A 761 -6.81 -31.07 -23.85
CA LEU A 761 -8.23 -31.38 -24.01
C LEU A 761 -8.94 -30.41 -24.97
N LEU A 762 -8.66 -29.09 -24.88
CA LEU A 762 -9.23 -28.10 -25.80
C LEU A 762 -8.69 -28.23 -27.23
N LEU A 763 -7.42 -28.61 -27.41
CA LEU A 763 -6.86 -28.94 -28.72
C LEU A 763 -7.45 -30.24 -29.29
N ALA A 764 -7.70 -31.23 -28.44
CA ALA A 764 -8.33 -32.49 -28.83
C ALA A 764 -9.79 -32.27 -29.26
N GLU A 765 -10.57 -31.48 -28.52
CA GLU A 765 -11.95 -31.13 -28.88
C GLU A 765 -12.02 -30.30 -30.18
N ALA A 766 -11.08 -29.37 -30.38
CA ALA A 766 -10.96 -28.62 -31.64
C ALA A 766 -10.64 -29.53 -32.84
N ASN A 767 -9.67 -30.44 -32.72
CA ASN A 767 -9.33 -31.36 -33.81
C ASN A 767 -10.40 -32.44 -34.04
N MET A 768 -11.14 -32.85 -33.00
CA MET A 768 -12.25 -33.80 -33.10
C MET A 768 -13.43 -33.21 -33.89
N GLY A 769 -13.72 -31.92 -33.71
CA GLY A 769 -14.70 -31.18 -34.54
C GLY A 769 -14.24 -30.91 -35.98
N LEU A 770 -13.00 -31.25 -36.32
CA LEU A 770 -12.40 -31.18 -37.67
C LEU A 770 -12.06 -32.58 -38.22
N ASP A 771 -12.52 -33.64 -37.57
CA ASP A 771 -12.27 -35.07 -37.90
C ASP A 771 -10.77 -35.48 -37.99
N ASN A 772 -9.87 -34.69 -37.39
CA ASN A 772 -8.42 -34.95 -37.35
C ASN A 772 -8.04 -35.98 -36.28
N LEU A 773 -8.70 -37.16 -36.29
CA LEU A 773 -8.62 -38.17 -35.22
C LEU A 773 -7.20 -38.63 -34.89
N ALA A 774 -6.27 -38.65 -35.86
CA ALA A 774 -4.87 -38.98 -35.62
C ALA A 774 -4.18 -37.99 -34.65
N VAL A 775 -4.44 -36.69 -34.79
CA VAL A 775 -3.91 -35.63 -33.93
C VAL A 775 -4.58 -35.65 -32.55
N VAL A 776 -5.88 -35.98 -32.52
CA VAL A 776 -6.65 -36.15 -31.27
C VAL A 776 -6.04 -37.28 -30.42
N GLY A 777 -5.72 -38.43 -31.02
CA GLY A 777 -5.08 -39.54 -30.33
C GLY A 777 -3.72 -39.19 -29.72
N GLU A 778 -2.88 -38.45 -30.46
CA GLU A 778 -1.59 -37.97 -29.93
C GLU A 778 -1.80 -37.03 -28.72
N LEU A 779 -2.65 -36.01 -28.85
CA LEU A 779 -2.93 -35.03 -27.81
C LEU A 779 -3.50 -35.66 -26.53
N LEU A 780 -4.40 -36.63 -26.66
CA LEU A 780 -4.97 -37.32 -25.51
C LEU A 780 -3.94 -38.23 -24.83
N SER A 781 -3.08 -38.93 -25.60
CA SER A 781 -1.99 -39.73 -25.00
C SER A 781 -0.97 -38.86 -24.22
N GLN A 782 -0.73 -37.62 -24.67
CA GLN A 782 0.10 -36.65 -23.93
C GLN A 782 -0.57 -36.19 -22.63
N ALA A 783 -1.91 -36.10 -22.59
CA ALA A 783 -2.67 -35.78 -21.39
C ALA A 783 -2.71 -36.97 -20.39
N GLU A 784 -2.92 -38.20 -20.87
CA GLU A 784 -2.82 -39.42 -20.06
C GLU A 784 -1.43 -39.57 -19.43
N TRP A 785 -0.36 -39.34 -20.20
CA TRP A 785 1.02 -39.37 -19.71
C TRP A 785 1.32 -38.31 -18.64
N ALA A 786 0.64 -37.14 -18.70
CA ALA A 786 0.74 -36.12 -17.66
C ALA A 786 -0.02 -36.50 -16.37
N VAL A 787 -1.16 -37.20 -16.48
CA VAL A 787 -1.89 -37.78 -15.33
C VAL A 787 -1.11 -38.92 -14.70
N LEU A 788 -0.60 -39.87 -15.49
CA LEU A 788 0.15 -41.04 -15.00
C LEU A 788 1.43 -40.69 -14.23
N LYS A 789 2.04 -39.54 -14.53
CA LYS A 789 3.18 -38.99 -13.77
C LYS A 789 2.80 -38.29 -12.46
N SER A 790 1.50 -38.14 -12.21
CA SER A 790 0.93 -37.23 -11.22
C SER A 790 -0.14 -37.94 -10.38
N PRO A 791 0.24 -38.81 -9.43
CA PRO A 791 -0.72 -39.58 -8.63
C PRO A 791 -1.65 -38.73 -7.75
N GLU A 792 -1.31 -37.46 -7.51
CA GLU A 792 -2.13 -36.46 -6.81
C GLU A 792 -3.14 -35.74 -7.75
N SER A 793 -3.49 -36.33 -8.90
CA SER A 793 -4.43 -35.74 -9.85
C SER A 793 -5.88 -35.90 -9.38
N GLY A 794 -6.45 -34.83 -8.82
CA GLY A 794 -7.83 -34.83 -8.30
C GLY A 794 -8.92 -35.17 -9.35
N PRO A 795 -10.10 -35.65 -8.89
CA PRO A 795 -11.15 -36.21 -9.75
C PRO A 795 -11.64 -35.26 -10.84
N LEU A 796 -11.66 -33.93 -10.56
CA LEU A 796 -11.89 -32.87 -11.55
C LEU A 796 -11.14 -33.08 -12.88
N ILE A 797 -9.87 -33.50 -12.85
CA ILE A 797 -9.03 -33.64 -14.05
C ILE A 797 -9.21 -35.02 -14.68
N GLN A 798 -9.35 -36.07 -13.87
CA GLN A 798 -9.53 -37.44 -14.36
C GLN A 798 -10.86 -37.59 -15.13
N HIS A 799 -11.94 -36.99 -14.63
CA HIS A 799 -13.24 -37.04 -15.33
C HIS A 799 -13.19 -36.29 -16.68
N GLN A 800 -12.58 -35.09 -16.75
CA GLN A 800 -12.45 -34.33 -18.00
C GLN A 800 -11.62 -35.07 -19.05
N LEU A 801 -10.54 -35.75 -18.63
CA LEU A 801 -9.72 -36.57 -19.51
C LEU A 801 -10.52 -37.78 -20.04
N HIS A 802 -11.15 -38.56 -19.16
CA HIS A 802 -11.95 -39.71 -19.57
C HIS A 802 -13.17 -39.36 -20.42
N ARG A 803 -13.84 -38.22 -20.17
CA ARG A 803 -14.89 -37.68 -21.04
C ARG A 803 -14.39 -37.43 -22.47
N SER A 804 -13.15 -36.96 -22.60
CA SER A 804 -12.53 -36.65 -23.89
C SER A 804 -12.06 -37.91 -24.62
N LEU A 805 -11.47 -38.86 -23.91
CA LEU A 805 -11.14 -40.21 -24.41
C LEU A 805 -12.39 -40.97 -24.86
N GLY A 806 -13.48 -40.94 -24.10
CA GLY A 806 -14.74 -41.57 -24.46
C GLY A 806 -15.33 -41.01 -25.76
N ARG A 807 -15.31 -39.67 -25.94
CA ARG A 807 -15.74 -39.04 -27.21
C ARG A 807 -14.79 -39.37 -28.37
N PHE A 808 -13.48 -39.43 -28.14
CA PHE A 808 -12.52 -39.88 -29.16
C PHE A 808 -12.78 -41.33 -29.60
N HIS A 809 -12.96 -42.26 -28.66
CA HIS A 809 -13.28 -43.65 -28.99
C HIS A 809 -14.68 -43.83 -29.60
N THR A 810 -15.63 -42.95 -29.28
CA THR A 810 -16.92 -42.86 -29.99
C THR A 810 -16.72 -42.51 -31.46
N SER A 811 -15.94 -41.47 -31.77
CA SER A 811 -15.66 -41.06 -33.15
C SER A 811 -14.81 -42.09 -33.92
N ALA A 812 -13.90 -42.78 -33.24
CA ALA A 812 -13.13 -43.89 -33.80
C ALA A 812 -13.92 -45.22 -33.93
N GLY A 813 -15.19 -45.27 -33.48
CA GLY A 813 -16.06 -46.45 -33.55
C GLY A 813 -15.83 -47.53 -32.48
N ASN A 814 -14.90 -47.34 -31.54
CA ASN A 814 -14.54 -48.29 -30.49
C ASN A 814 -15.53 -48.21 -29.30
N LEU A 815 -16.75 -48.72 -29.50
CA LEU A 815 -17.87 -48.62 -28.54
C LEU A 815 -17.63 -49.30 -27.17
N GLN A 816 -16.63 -50.18 -27.03
CA GLN A 816 -16.28 -50.80 -25.74
C GLN A 816 -15.40 -49.87 -24.88
N GLU A 817 -14.29 -49.38 -25.44
CA GLU A 817 -13.42 -48.38 -24.78
C GLU A 817 -14.18 -47.08 -24.47
N ALA A 818 -15.08 -46.65 -25.36
CA ALA A 818 -15.95 -45.50 -25.12
C ALA A 818 -16.80 -45.68 -23.84
N LEU A 819 -17.41 -46.86 -23.64
CA LEU A 819 -18.17 -47.16 -22.42
C LEU A 819 -17.28 -47.23 -21.16
N TYR A 820 -16.07 -47.79 -21.27
CA TYR A 820 -15.12 -47.84 -20.15
C TYR A 820 -14.75 -46.41 -19.69
N HIS A 821 -14.38 -45.53 -20.61
CA HIS A 821 -14.04 -44.16 -20.27
C HIS A 821 -15.26 -43.34 -19.80
N PHE A 822 -16.45 -43.52 -20.38
CA PHE A 822 -17.65 -42.85 -19.85
C PHE A 822 -18.06 -43.35 -18.45
N ALA A 823 -17.77 -44.62 -18.10
CA ALA A 823 -17.97 -45.10 -16.74
C ALA A 823 -17.03 -44.41 -15.73
N ASN A 824 -15.76 -44.24 -16.08
CA ASN A 824 -14.80 -43.53 -15.23
C ASN A 824 -15.10 -42.02 -15.14
N ASP A 825 -15.56 -41.39 -16.23
CA ASP A 825 -16.04 -39.99 -16.19
C ASP A 825 -17.22 -39.81 -15.22
N ILE A 826 -18.21 -40.70 -15.26
CA ILE A 826 -19.32 -40.68 -14.30
C ILE A 826 -18.81 -40.88 -12.86
N TYR A 827 -17.89 -41.84 -12.64
CA TYR A 827 -17.32 -42.11 -11.32
C TYR A 827 -16.66 -40.85 -10.73
N PHE A 828 -15.65 -40.29 -11.41
CA PHE A 828 -14.91 -39.12 -10.90
C PHE A 828 -15.76 -37.84 -10.88
N ALA A 829 -16.70 -37.66 -11.82
CA ALA A 829 -17.65 -36.54 -11.75
C ALA A 829 -18.59 -36.66 -10.53
N SER A 830 -18.98 -37.88 -10.15
CA SER A 830 -19.80 -38.12 -8.95
C SER A 830 -19.04 -37.95 -7.65
N GLU A 831 -17.71 -38.13 -7.65
CA GLU A 831 -16.83 -37.86 -6.51
C GLU A 831 -16.64 -36.35 -6.28
N GLU A 832 -16.44 -35.56 -7.35
CA GLU A 832 -16.26 -34.11 -7.28
C GLU A 832 -17.59 -33.35 -7.08
N TYR A 833 -18.68 -33.76 -7.74
CA TYR A 833 -19.93 -32.99 -7.82
C TYR A 833 -21.19 -33.73 -7.34
N GLY A 834 -21.11 -35.02 -7.02
CA GLY A 834 -22.27 -35.84 -6.69
C GLY A 834 -23.04 -36.40 -7.90
N LEU A 835 -23.93 -37.35 -7.62
CA LEU A 835 -24.69 -38.12 -8.64
C LEU A 835 -25.75 -37.29 -9.37
N ASP A 836 -26.31 -36.28 -8.71
CA ASP A 836 -27.39 -35.43 -9.23
C ASP A 836 -26.87 -34.10 -9.82
N SER A 837 -25.57 -33.96 -10.04
CA SER A 837 -24.99 -32.81 -10.73
C SER A 837 -25.21 -32.86 -12.24
N ILE A 838 -25.40 -31.66 -12.81
CA ILE A 838 -25.35 -31.36 -14.25
C ILE A 838 -24.05 -31.90 -14.90
N THR A 839 -22.91 -31.71 -14.23
CA THR A 839 -21.60 -32.13 -14.76
C THR A 839 -21.51 -33.65 -14.87
N THR A 840 -22.21 -34.39 -14.01
CA THR A 840 -22.35 -35.85 -14.02
C THR A 840 -23.40 -36.29 -15.06
N SER A 841 -24.48 -35.53 -15.24
CA SER A 841 -25.55 -35.83 -16.22
C SER A 841 -25.05 -35.92 -17.67
N LYS A 842 -24.05 -35.11 -18.04
CA LYS A 842 -23.35 -35.22 -19.34
C LYS A 842 -22.71 -36.60 -19.56
N GLY A 843 -22.12 -37.19 -18.52
CA GLY A 843 -21.56 -38.55 -18.57
C GLY A 843 -22.64 -39.61 -18.80
N TYR A 844 -23.75 -39.53 -18.06
CA TYR A 844 -24.90 -40.43 -18.25
C TYR A 844 -25.50 -40.33 -19.68
N PHE A 845 -25.59 -39.13 -20.26
CA PHE A 845 -26.06 -38.93 -21.63
C PHE A 845 -25.13 -39.56 -22.68
N LEU A 846 -23.82 -39.35 -22.55
CA LEU A 846 -22.83 -39.92 -23.49
C LEU A 846 -22.79 -41.46 -23.39
N MET A 847 -22.89 -42.01 -22.18
CA MET A 847 -23.04 -43.45 -21.97
C MET A 847 -24.36 -43.99 -22.54
N ALA A 848 -25.46 -43.25 -22.43
CA ALA A 848 -26.76 -43.64 -22.97
C ALA A 848 -26.73 -43.77 -24.50
N ASP A 849 -26.13 -42.81 -25.21
CA ASP A 849 -25.95 -42.89 -26.67
C ASP A 849 -25.12 -44.14 -27.07
N MET A 850 -24.07 -44.48 -26.32
CA MET A 850 -23.29 -45.69 -26.60
C MET A 850 -24.11 -46.97 -26.41
N PHE A 851 -24.98 -47.03 -25.40
CA PHE A 851 -25.90 -48.17 -25.24
C PHE A 851 -26.99 -48.21 -26.31
N VAL A 852 -27.46 -47.07 -26.80
CA VAL A 852 -28.38 -46.98 -27.95
C VAL A 852 -27.69 -47.49 -29.23
N ARG A 853 -26.45 -47.08 -29.51
CA ARG A 853 -25.64 -47.60 -30.63
C ARG A 853 -25.38 -49.11 -30.54
N GLN A 854 -25.31 -49.68 -29.33
CA GLN A 854 -25.24 -51.13 -29.10
C GLN A 854 -26.62 -51.84 -29.16
N GLY A 855 -27.71 -51.14 -29.48
CA GLY A 855 -29.07 -51.69 -29.52
C GLY A 855 -29.68 -52.01 -28.13
N LYS A 856 -29.02 -51.62 -27.03
CA LYS A 856 -29.46 -51.85 -25.64
C LYS A 856 -30.44 -50.75 -25.19
N MET A 857 -31.50 -50.57 -25.99
CA MET A 857 -32.43 -49.43 -25.93
C MET A 857 -33.01 -49.17 -24.54
N LEU A 858 -33.31 -50.22 -23.76
CA LEU A 858 -33.86 -50.10 -22.40
C LEU A 858 -32.88 -49.44 -21.41
N ILE A 859 -31.57 -49.71 -21.55
CA ILE A 859 -30.52 -49.13 -20.70
C ILE A 859 -30.33 -47.65 -21.05
N GLY A 860 -30.21 -47.35 -22.36
CA GLY A 860 -30.13 -45.97 -22.84
C GLY A 860 -31.32 -45.12 -22.41
N ARG A 861 -32.56 -45.64 -22.52
CA ARG A 861 -33.78 -44.94 -22.09
C ARG A 861 -33.81 -44.65 -20.58
N SER A 862 -33.32 -45.58 -19.76
CA SER A 862 -33.22 -45.41 -18.30
C SER A 862 -32.26 -44.28 -17.95
N LEU A 863 -31.07 -44.26 -18.57
CA LEU A 863 -30.08 -43.20 -18.41
C LEU A 863 -30.60 -41.83 -18.90
N TYR A 864 -31.24 -41.77 -20.08
CA TYR A 864 -31.91 -40.55 -20.56
C TYR A 864 -33.01 -40.08 -19.59
N SER A 865 -33.74 -40.98 -18.92
CA SER A 865 -34.72 -40.61 -17.91
C SER A 865 -34.08 -39.91 -16.71
N LYS A 866 -32.98 -40.45 -16.17
CA LYS A 866 -32.21 -39.82 -15.09
C LYS A 866 -31.65 -38.46 -15.51
N VAL A 867 -31.10 -38.34 -16.71
CA VAL A 867 -30.61 -37.05 -17.26
C VAL A 867 -31.74 -36.03 -17.39
N ALA A 868 -32.91 -36.44 -17.87
CA ALA A 868 -34.08 -35.56 -17.99
C ALA A 868 -34.57 -35.07 -16.62
N GLN A 869 -34.58 -35.93 -15.60
CA GLN A 869 -34.94 -35.57 -14.22
C GLN A 869 -33.94 -34.59 -13.59
N THR A 870 -32.64 -34.85 -13.72
CA THR A 870 -31.59 -33.94 -13.21
C THR A 870 -31.70 -32.54 -13.83
N TRP A 871 -31.87 -32.45 -15.16
CA TRP A 871 -32.10 -31.17 -15.82
C TRP A 871 -33.44 -30.52 -15.46
N HIS A 872 -34.52 -31.30 -15.28
CA HIS A 872 -35.81 -30.76 -14.86
C HIS A 872 -35.76 -30.11 -13.48
N ASN A 873 -35.12 -30.76 -12.51
CA ASN A 873 -34.95 -30.24 -11.16
C ASN A 873 -34.13 -28.94 -11.17
N HIS A 874 -33.00 -28.93 -11.89
CA HIS A 874 -32.16 -27.74 -12.03
C HIS A 874 -32.88 -26.57 -12.70
N LEU A 875 -33.52 -26.81 -13.85
CA LEU A 875 -34.25 -25.77 -14.57
C LEU A 875 -35.45 -25.25 -13.78
N SER A 876 -36.14 -26.10 -13.01
CA SER A 876 -37.22 -25.66 -12.11
C SER A 876 -36.71 -24.79 -10.96
N GLY A 877 -35.49 -25.05 -10.47
CA GLY A 877 -34.80 -24.17 -9.52
C GLY A 877 -34.43 -22.81 -10.14
N LEU A 878 -33.84 -22.82 -11.34
CA LEU A 878 -33.51 -21.60 -12.09
C LEU A 878 -34.74 -20.79 -12.49
N LEU A 879 -35.87 -21.42 -12.82
CA LEU A 879 -37.09 -20.69 -13.16
C LEU A 879 -37.62 -19.95 -11.92
N LYS A 880 -37.60 -20.58 -10.74
CA LYS A 880 -38.02 -19.95 -9.48
C LYS A 880 -37.19 -18.72 -9.14
N THR A 881 -35.87 -18.75 -9.37
CA THR A 881 -35.02 -17.56 -9.16
C THR A 881 -35.15 -16.53 -10.29
N HIS A 882 -35.26 -16.95 -11.55
CA HIS A 882 -35.40 -16.03 -12.68
C HIS A 882 -36.74 -15.28 -12.69
N VAL A 883 -37.84 -15.93 -12.27
CA VAL A 883 -39.14 -15.26 -12.10
C VAL A 883 -39.07 -14.16 -11.03
N LYS A 884 -38.44 -14.42 -9.87
CA LYS A 884 -38.16 -13.37 -8.87
C LYS A 884 -37.34 -12.20 -9.47
N ILE A 885 -36.31 -12.51 -10.26
CA ILE A 885 -35.44 -11.48 -10.89
C ILE A 885 -36.20 -10.64 -11.93
N LEU A 886 -37.00 -11.27 -12.81
CA LEU A 886 -37.76 -10.59 -13.84
C LEU A 886 -38.86 -9.67 -13.27
N GLN A 887 -39.46 -10.04 -12.14
CA GLN A 887 -40.42 -9.17 -11.44
C GLN A 887 -39.75 -7.95 -10.80
N ASN A 888 -38.49 -8.07 -10.38
CA ASN A 888 -37.80 -7.04 -9.59
C ASN A 888 -36.86 -6.14 -10.42
N CYS A 889 -36.41 -6.54 -11.62
CA CYS A 889 -35.53 -5.75 -12.46
C CYS A 889 -35.63 -6.04 -13.97
N ALA A 890 -35.96 -5.00 -14.75
CA ALA A 890 -35.57 -4.95 -16.16
C ALA A 890 -34.04 -4.85 -16.27
N VAL A 891 -33.38 -5.97 -16.59
CA VAL A 891 -31.96 -6.10 -16.95
C VAL A 891 -31.90 -6.65 -18.37
N SER A 892 -30.99 -6.14 -19.21
CA SER A 892 -30.67 -6.79 -20.48
C SER A 892 -30.22 -8.23 -20.22
N SER A 893 -30.81 -9.22 -20.89
CA SER A 893 -30.68 -10.66 -20.61
C SER A 893 -29.27 -11.25 -20.72
N ASP A 894 -28.27 -10.44 -21.08
CA ASP A 894 -26.88 -10.82 -21.27
C ASP A 894 -26.08 -10.93 -19.94
N SER A 895 -26.53 -11.78 -19.01
CA SER A 895 -25.69 -12.63 -18.13
C SER A 895 -26.46 -13.28 -16.95
N PHE A 896 -26.85 -14.56 -17.10
CA PHE A 896 -27.03 -15.45 -15.94
C PHE A 896 -26.71 -16.94 -16.21
N TYR A 897 -26.20 -17.29 -17.39
CA TYR A 897 -25.69 -18.61 -17.70
C TYR A 897 -24.55 -18.49 -18.72
N GLU A 898 -23.59 -19.42 -18.71
CA GLU A 898 -22.61 -19.52 -19.78
C GLU A 898 -23.32 -19.90 -21.09
N LYS A 899 -23.17 -19.07 -22.14
CA LYS A 899 -23.84 -19.30 -23.45
C LYS A 899 -23.51 -20.68 -24.03
N SER A 900 -22.30 -21.19 -23.75
CA SER A 900 -21.84 -22.54 -24.09
C SER A 900 -22.72 -23.64 -23.48
N GLN A 901 -22.93 -23.60 -22.16
CA GLN A 901 -23.70 -24.62 -21.43
C GLN A 901 -25.17 -24.66 -21.89
N GLN A 902 -25.74 -23.52 -22.31
CA GLN A 902 -27.08 -23.47 -22.88
C GLN A 902 -27.20 -24.11 -24.27
N VAL A 903 -26.15 -24.04 -25.10
CA VAL A 903 -26.15 -24.70 -26.43
C VAL A 903 -26.11 -26.20 -26.24
N GLU A 904 -25.18 -26.68 -25.43
CA GLU A 904 -25.00 -28.11 -25.16
C GLU A 904 -26.27 -28.76 -24.57
N MET A 905 -26.95 -28.08 -23.65
CA MET A 905 -28.19 -28.60 -23.06
C MET A 905 -29.36 -28.64 -24.07
N ASP A 906 -29.47 -27.68 -24.99
CA ASP A 906 -30.46 -27.71 -26.08
C ASP A 906 -30.21 -28.90 -27.02
N GLU A 907 -28.95 -29.17 -27.37
CA GLU A 907 -28.56 -30.33 -28.17
C GLU A 907 -28.89 -31.66 -27.47
N MET A 908 -28.51 -31.81 -26.19
CA MET A 908 -28.80 -33.02 -25.40
C MET A 908 -30.30 -33.29 -25.29
N LEU A 909 -31.09 -32.29 -24.88
CA LEU A 909 -32.53 -32.44 -24.68
C LEU A 909 -33.28 -32.70 -25.99
N ARG A 910 -32.85 -32.11 -27.12
CA ARG A 910 -33.40 -32.41 -28.45
C ARG A 910 -33.06 -33.82 -28.91
N ALA A 911 -31.81 -34.26 -28.75
CA ALA A 911 -31.40 -35.63 -29.11
C ALA A 911 -32.23 -36.68 -28.33
N MET A 912 -32.48 -36.44 -27.04
CA MET A 912 -33.35 -37.27 -26.21
C MET A 912 -34.82 -37.23 -26.65
N LEU A 913 -35.36 -36.05 -26.99
CA LEU A 913 -36.74 -35.92 -27.49
C LEU A 913 -36.93 -36.59 -28.85
N GLU A 914 -35.99 -36.43 -29.79
CA GLU A 914 -35.98 -37.11 -31.08
C GLU A 914 -35.88 -38.63 -30.92
N PHE A 915 -35.02 -39.11 -30.02
CA PHE A 915 -34.89 -40.54 -29.71
C PHE A 915 -36.22 -41.15 -29.26
N GLU A 916 -36.95 -40.47 -28.37
CA GLU A 916 -38.26 -40.90 -27.88
C GLU A 916 -39.35 -40.86 -28.97
N GLN A 917 -39.41 -39.79 -29.77
CA GLN A 917 -40.38 -39.65 -30.86
C GLN A 917 -40.26 -40.73 -31.94
N LYS A 918 -39.03 -41.22 -32.18
CA LYS A 918 -38.67 -42.28 -33.14
C LYS A 918 -38.98 -43.70 -32.63
N GLN A 919 -39.33 -43.91 -31.34
CA GLN A 919 -39.68 -45.24 -30.83
C GLN A 919 -41.11 -45.67 -31.17
N SER A 920 -41.29 -46.95 -31.50
CA SER A 920 -42.62 -47.56 -31.69
C SER A 920 -43.46 -47.62 -30.40
N ARG A 921 -42.83 -47.56 -29.21
CA ARG A 921 -43.49 -47.50 -27.90
C ARG A 921 -43.10 -46.22 -27.17
N ARG A 922 -43.72 -45.12 -27.59
CA ARG A 922 -43.58 -43.78 -26.97
C ARG A 922 -43.94 -43.83 -25.49
N ASP A 923 -43.21 -43.06 -24.70
CA ASP A 923 -43.54 -42.78 -23.30
C ASP A 923 -44.02 -41.32 -23.22
N ALA A 924 -45.29 -41.13 -22.89
CA ALA A 924 -45.90 -39.80 -22.81
C ALA A 924 -45.34 -38.96 -21.66
N ALA A 925 -44.96 -39.60 -20.53
CA ALA A 925 -44.37 -38.90 -19.40
C ALA A 925 -42.96 -38.43 -19.70
N GLN A 926 -42.13 -39.28 -20.30
CA GLN A 926 -40.78 -38.88 -20.74
C GLN A 926 -40.85 -37.79 -21.83
N THR A 927 -41.79 -37.91 -22.78
CA THR A 927 -41.99 -36.89 -23.83
C THR A 927 -42.43 -35.55 -23.25
N ALA A 928 -43.36 -35.54 -22.29
CA ALA A 928 -43.82 -34.33 -21.61
C ALA A 928 -42.69 -33.66 -20.81
N LEU A 929 -41.91 -34.44 -20.06
CA LEU A 929 -40.78 -33.96 -19.26
C LEU A 929 -39.72 -33.27 -20.14
N LEU A 930 -39.31 -33.91 -21.25
CA LEU A 930 -38.30 -33.39 -22.17
C LEU A 930 -38.76 -32.09 -22.87
N ALA A 931 -39.99 -32.07 -23.37
CA ALA A 931 -40.56 -30.89 -24.00
C ALA A 931 -40.75 -29.73 -22.99
N HIS A 932 -41.08 -30.03 -21.74
CA HIS A 932 -41.19 -29.03 -20.67
C HIS A 932 -39.81 -28.45 -20.28
N CYS A 933 -38.75 -29.26 -20.20
CA CYS A 933 -37.38 -28.79 -20.00
C CYS A 933 -36.89 -27.88 -21.15
N LEU A 934 -37.21 -28.22 -22.40
CA LEU A 934 -36.92 -27.36 -23.55
C LEU A 934 -37.69 -26.03 -23.48
N ALA A 935 -38.97 -26.05 -23.10
CA ALA A 935 -39.75 -24.83 -22.90
C ALA A 935 -39.15 -23.93 -21.78
N MET A 936 -38.70 -24.51 -20.67
CA MET A 936 -38.01 -23.77 -19.60
C MET A 936 -36.69 -23.14 -20.08
N LEU A 937 -35.85 -23.88 -20.82
CA LEU A 937 -34.62 -23.34 -21.41
C LEU A 937 -34.92 -22.15 -22.33
N TRP A 938 -35.88 -22.31 -23.25
CA TRP A 938 -36.14 -21.28 -24.24
C TRP A 938 -36.80 -20.03 -23.64
N LEU A 939 -37.47 -20.14 -22.48
CA LEU A 939 -37.88 -18.99 -21.66
C LEU A 939 -36.66 -18.28 -21.06
N LEU A 940 -35.72 -19.01 -20.46
CA LEU A 940 -34.46 -18.45 -19.94
C LEU A 940 -33.53 -17.85 -21.03
N ARG A 941 -33.86 -18.06 -22.31
CA ARG A 941 -33.22 -17.42 -23.48
C ARG A 941 -34.05 -16.28 -24.10
N GLY A 942 -35.31 -16.08 -23.71
CA GLY A 942 -36.21 -15.09 -24.29
C GLY A 942 -36.76 -15.42 -25.69
N ASP A 943 -36.75 -16.69 -26.12
CA ASP A 943 -37.27 -17.09 -27.44
C ASP A 943 -38.70 -17.65 -27.31
N PHE A 944 -39.67 -16.74 -27.17
CA PHE A 944 -41.07 -17.11 -26.91
C PHE A 944 -41.70 -17.98 -28.02
N GLN A 945 -41.24 -17.86 -29.28
CA GLN A 945 -41.66 -18.72 -30.39
C GLN A 945 -41.35 -20.20 -30.11
N LYS A 946 -40.17 -20.50 -29.56
CA LYS A 946 -39.79 -21.87 -29.18
C LYS A 946 -40.46 -22.32 -27.89
N VAL A 947 -40.71 -21.41 -26.95
CA VAL A 947 -41.49 -21.72 -25.73
C VAL A 947 -42.89 -22.21 -26.09
N LEU A 948 -43.59 -21.55 -27.02
CA LEU A 948 -44.88 -22.02 -27.54
C LEU A 948 -44.79 -23.44 -28.11
N GLY A 949 -43.86 -23.68 -29.05
CA GLY A 949 -43.77 -24.97 -29.75
C GLY A 949 -43.43 -26.15 -28.84
N PHE A 950 -42.49 -25.98 -27.91
CA PHE A 950 -42.15 -27.02 -26.94
C PHE A 950 -43.20 -27.12 -25.82
N GLY A 951 -43.78 -26.02 -25.37
CA GLY A 951 -44.84 -25.99 -24.36
C GLY A 951 -46.14 -26.65 -24.82
N SER A 952 -46.58 -26.42 -26.06
CA SER A 952 -47.74 -27.11 -26.64
C SER A 952 -47.49 -28.60 -26.81
N THR A 953 -46.26 -28.98 -27.19
CA THR A 953 -45.84 -30.39 -27.29
C THR A 953 -45.87 -31.07 -25.91
N ALA A 954 -45.38 -30.39 -24.87
CA ALA A 954 -45.42 -30.88 -23.49
C ALA A 954 -46.87 -31.05 -22.99
N LEU A 955 -47.75 -30.09 -23.27
CA LEU A 955 -49.17 -30.13 -22.90
C LEU A 955 -49.90 -31.31 -23.59
N GLN A 956 -49.69 -31.50 -24.89
CA GLN A 956 -50.30 -32.61 -25.65
C GLN A 956 -49.83 -34.00 -25.17
N ALA A 957 -48.57 -34.11 -24.72
CA ALA A 957 -48.06 -35.33 -24.12
C ALA A 957 -48.61 -35.53 -22.69
N SER A 958 -48.68 -34.47 -21.89
CA SER A 958 -49.20 -34.51 -20.51
C SER A 958 -50.68 -34.94 -20.43
N GLN A 959 -51.49 -34.58 -21.43
CA GLN A 959 -52.89 -35.01 -21.57
C GLN A 959 -53.07 -36.53 -21.77
N GLN A 960 -52.00 -37.28 -22.07
CA GLN A 960 -52.05 -38.74 -22.27
C GLN A 960 -51.67 -39.53 -21.00
N ILE A 961 -51.45 -38.84 -19.87
CA ILE A 961 -50.97 -39.41 -18.61
C ILE A 961 -52.12 -39.44 -17.58
N PRO A 962 -52.37 -40.56 -16.88
CA PRO A 962 -53.45 -40.68 -15.88
C PRO A 962 -53.15 -40.00 -14.52
N LYS A 963 -52.06 -39.24 -14.41
CA LYS A 963 -51.73 -38.32 -13.32
C LYS A 963 -51.17 -37.03 -13.93
N HIS A 964 -51.56 -35.88 -13.38
CA HIS A 964 -51.42 -34.57 -14.04
C HIS A 964 -50.31 -33.69 -13.44
N ASP A 965 -49.34 -34.29 -12.76
CA ASP A 965 -48.34 -33.64 -11.90
C ASP A 965 -47.50 -32.54 -12.60
N LEU A 966 -47.38 -32.58 -13.94
CA LEU A 966 -46.69 -31.56 -14.76
C LEU A 966 -47.62 -30.53 -15.42
N THR A 967 -48.94 -30.78 -15.48
CA THR A 967 -49.86 -30.03 -16.33
C THR A 967 -50.02 -28.57 -15.89
N GLU A 968 -50.10 -28.31 -14.59
CA GLU A 968 -50.20 -26.94 -14.04
C GLU A 968 -48.91 -26.14 -14.28
N SER A 969 -47.73 -26.75 -14.14
CA SER A 969 -46.43 -26.12 -14.42
C SER A 969 -46.33 -25.68 -15.89
N ILE A 970 -46.74 -26.54 -16.83
CA ILE A 970 -46.77 -26.23 -18.26
C ILE A 970 -47.73 -25.08 -18.56
N LEU A 971 -48.92 -25.06 -17.93
CA LEU A 971 -49.90 -23.98 -18.10
C LEU A 971 -49.43 -22.65 -17.49
N GLY A 972 -48.72 -22.67 -16.36
CA GLY A 972 -48.13 -21.47 -15.75
C GLY A 972 -47.08 -20.81 -16.64
N LEU A 973 -46.18 -21.61 -17.22
CA LEU A 973 -45.19 -21.14 -18.21
C LEU A 973 -45.84 -20.46 -19.42
N LEU A 974 -46.89 -21.07 -19.98
CA LEU A 974 -47.64 -20.51 -21.12
C LEU A 974 -48.50 -19.28 -20.76
N GLN A 975 -48.70 -18.98 -19.46
CA GLN A 975 -49.33 -17.74 -19.01
C GLN A 975 -48.33 -16.58 -18.88
N GLN A 976 -47.09 -16.85 -18.43
CA GLN A 976 -46.04 -15.83 -18.29
C GLN A 976 -45.66 -15.19 -19.64
N GLU A 977 -45.66 -15.98 -20.71
CA GLU A 977 -45.42 -15.51 -22.10
C GLU A 977 -46.36 -14.37 -22.54
N ARG A 978 -47.63 -14.40 -22.09
CA ARG A 978 -48.65 -13.38 -22.40
C ARG A 978 -48.43 -12.03 -21.70
N PHE A 979 -47.48 -11.97 -20.76
CA PHE A 979 -46.99 -10.72 -20.18
C PHE A 979 -45.76 -10.21 -20.95
N GLY A 980 -44.78 -11.07 -21.26
CA GLY A 980 -43.58 -10.68 -22.01
C GLY A 980 -43.90 -10.08 -23.39
N THR A 981 -44.80 -10.73 -24.14
CA THR A 981 -45.25 -10.27 -25.47
C THR A 981 -45.98 -8.91 -25.47
N LYS A 982 -46.39 -8.37 -24.31
CA LYS A 982 -46.91 -6.99 -24.20
C LYS A 982 -45.80 -5.94 -24.01
N LEU A 983 -44.68 -6.30 -23.39
CA LEU A 983 -43.55 -5.40 -23.16
C LEU A 983 -42.76 -5.13 -24.46
N GLU A 984 -42.54 -6.16 -25.28
CA GLU A 984 -41.88 -6.01 -26.59
C GLU A 984 -42.64 -5.04 -27.51
N GLN A 985 -43.97 -5.01 -27.45
CA GLN A 985 -44.79 -4.08 -28.22
C GLN A 985 -44.64 -2.61 -27.75
N THR A 986 -44.20 -2.37 -26.51
CA THR A 986 -43.87 -1.03 -26.01
C THR A 986 -42.42 -0.62 -26.25
N GLU A 987 -41.45 -1.52 -26.15
CA GLU A 987 -40.02 -1.19 -26.35
C GLU A 987 -39.67 -0.90 -27.82
N ASN A 988 -40.32 -1.58 -28.77
CA ASN A 988 -40.15 -1.33 -30.21
C ASN A 988 -40.54 0.10 -30.66
N ALA A 989 -41.14 0.92 -29.77
CA ALA A 989 -41.44 2.33 -30.04
C ALA A 989 -40.32 3.31 -29.64
N GLN A 990 -39.26 2.88 -28.93
CA GLN A 990 -38.29 3.80 -28.30
C GLN A 990 -36.79 3.52 -28.53
N HIS A 991 -36.37 2.45 -29.21
CA HIS A 991 -34.94 2.12 -29.40
C HIS A 991 -34.48 2.02 -30.87
N VAL A 992 -34.14 3.17 -31.44
CA VAL A 992 -33.22 3.29 -32.58
C VAL A 992 -32.07 4.21 -32.15
N GLY A 993 -31.00 3.65 -31.54
CA GLY A 993 -29.98 4.53 -30.95
C GLY A 993 -28.74 3.93 -30.25
N THR A 994 -28.43 2.63 -30.37
CA THR A 994 -27.26 2.06 -29.69
C THR A 994 -26.47 1.10 -30.58
N LEU A 995 -25.14 1.20 -30.54
CA LEU A 995 -24.22 0.49 -31.44
C LEU A 995 -23.84 -0.90 -30.90
N ASN A 996 -24.30 -1.95 -31.57
CA ASN A 996 -23.66 -3.27 -31.48
C ASN A 996 -22.28 -3.21 -32.15
N LEU A 997 -21.27 -3.76 -31.46
CA LEU A 997 -19.88 -3.78 -31.92
C LEU A 997 -19.41 -5.22 -32.20
N GLU A 998 -20.15 -5.93 -33.05
CA GLU A 998 -19.72 -7.20 -33.63
C GLU A 998 -18.72 -7.00 -34.77
N ILE A 999 -17.92 -8.03 -35.06
CA ILE A 999 -16.69 -7.91 -35.84
C ILE A 999 -16.88 -8.45 -37.27
N LEU A 1000 -17.19 -7.52 -38.19
CA LEU A 1000 -17.05 -7.62 -39.66
C LEU A 1000 -17.90 -8.70 -40.38
N PRO A 1001 -18.36 -8.39 -41.61
CA PRO A 1001 -17.55 -8.78 -42.77
C PRO A 1001 -17.27 -7.61 -43.74
N SER A 1002 -16.67 -7.94 -44.89
CA SER A 1002 -16.09 -6.97 -45.84
C SER A 1002 -17.09 -6.41 -46.85
N THR A 1003 -16.83 -5.17 -47.30
CA THR A 1003 -17.18 -4.68 -48.65
C THR A 1003 -16.26 -3.53 -49.04
N LYS A 1004 -15.99 -3.38 -50.35
CA LYS A 1004 -15.29 -2.20 -50.90
C LYS A 1004 -16.29 -1.07 -51.14
N PRO A 1005 -15.84 0.18 -51.12
CA PRO A 1005 -16.24 1.12 -52.18
C PRO A 1005 -15.04 1.59 -53.01
N SER A 1006 -15.32 1.99 -54.25
CA SER A 1006 -14.35 2.44 -55.24
C SER A 1006 -13.90 3.89 -55.03
N HIS A 1007 -12.76 4.27 -55.61
CA HIS A 1007 -12.38 5.67 -55.73
C HIS A 1007 -13.43 6.49 -56.50
N THR A 1008 -13.70 7.71 -56.05
CA THR A 1008 -14.07 8.80 -56.97
C THR A 1008 -13.49 10.11 -56.45
N ARG A 1009 -12.69 10.80 -57.28
CA ARG A 1009 -12.18 12.13 -56.95
C ARG A 1009 -13.31 13.15 -57.06
N ARG A 1010 -13.49 14.00 -56.04
CA ARG A 1010 -13.94 15.38 -56.20
C ARG A 1010 -13.04 16.30 -55.39
N THR A 1011 -12.94 17.55 -55.83
CA THR A 1011 -11.86 18.49 -55.50
C THR A 1011 -12.37 19.84 -55.02
N PHE A 1012 -11.56 20.48 -54.20
CA PHE A 1012 -11.50 21.92 -53.90
C PHE A 1012 -12.61 22.55 -53.04
N ARG A 1013 -12.09 23.29 -52.04
CA ARG A 1013 -12.66 24.46 -51.34
C ARG A 1013 -13.88 24.17 -50.43
N MET A 1014 -14.07 24.94 -49.36
CA MET A 1014 -13.35 26.18 -48.96
C MET A 1014 -12.56 26.01 -47.67
#